data_AF-A0A1G3AF33-F1
#
_entry.id   AF-A0A1G3AF33-F1
#
_cell.length_a   1.000
_cell.length_b   1.000
_cell.length_c   1.000
_cell.angle_alpha   90.00
_cell.angle_beta   90.00
_cell.angle_gamma   90.00
#
_symmetry.space_group_name_H-M   'P 1'
#
loop_
_entity.id
_entity.type
_entity.pdbx_description
1 polymer ?
#
loop_
_entity_poly.entity_id
_entity_poly.type
_entity_poly.pdbx_seq_one_letter_code
_entity_poly.pdbx_strand_id
1 'polypeptide(L)'
;MTRELLLLADRQEVEPPRDVLDRVRARLHESTVRSPSAAPARATAPWTKRAWFAGAGAAAVVLIALLFCLQPSSIAWSQVAEAVRAMPWIHMKVVAGRGQSAETWISFSRNVAAMRAAQMVSYDDLRSGIRYQYDLPQKKLYRLSVNDGAAEEIASVVGLFQAIFRGDAIREGDLFRLRIVKQRQQTVTEQGRRWILYELELEPQGGGPKPPAEIPPISMVIRVNPEKMLPSSWTITQGKFQVTQPDSKTVTREAVKVEIAFDYPAEGPADIYALGVPRDAPVEDRMPPPDLDRIIKTVQQNRRNFGDYLAVAGGYNRDSSYIVHLIRCKGDKFRVDEGAGDTRHVASGDEMEQWWRGRGKEILLAGAALCDGRRVYEHSFVKSEPWWKPSMDHVSQGDGRAAATGVRVSAGVSNAAEFFVDLLAYPPRLDPQQLASSPFWTTYFDPKGGNGPAGSVRVELYQGAPDDPRTYYREEFWLEPKYGYAVVKHVTSCYPPADKDPLRKEMRYIHEYGDFRQTPRGIWYPTVSRWKNAFWSENKNKPGGIEFHDEVTYFHLDFTAELPDELFSSDWQGDLLAGIHFAQRDEKATSDDLGKIRPPGGVPLFPSGARITVQAGDAAAKRLEAAPAKDLDKWVAELERLTGKKPEGWLEQQGWRTEFVSRVSVAFDGLKWNAKSADNLFQRAKTMPSSEAKVWKEAFERVLNDEVVPCRVPLVLIPVDALYEGQDYSAEHAKKYLARLRQLTADDVALWLDKVDEFGGTRLDAAMNIILLDDYFDKDKFQRDKFKAAIGARKE
;
A
#
# COMPACT_ATOMS: atom_id res chain seq x y z
N MET A 1 42.69 29.40 -18.18
CA MET A 1 44.15 29.33 -18.42
C MET A 1 44.85 28.23 -17.61
N THR A 2 44.84 28.23 -16.28
CA THR A 2 45.52 27.18 -15.47
C THR A 2 44.95 25.76 -15.69
N ARG A 3 43.69 25.66 -16.10
CA ARG A 3 43.00 24.38 -16.40
C ARG A 3 43.26 23.84 -17.82
N GLU A 4 43.68 24.68 -18.78
CA GLU A 4 44.02 24.23 -20.15
C GLU A 4 45.46 23.75 -20.27
N LEU A 5 46.38 24.34 -19.49
CA LEU A 5 47.79 23.88 -19.46
C LEU A 5 47.96 22.50 -18.81
N LEU A 6 47.07 22.11 -17.90
CA LEU A 6 47.06 20.78 -17.28
C LEU A 6 46.48 19.68 -18.18
N LEU A 7 45.65 20.03 -19.17
CA LEU A 7 45.09 19.09 -20.14
C LEU A 7 46.02 18.84 -21.34
N LEU A 8 46.96 19.74 -21.61
CA LEU A 8 47.98 19.58 -22.65
C LEU A 8 49.19 18.76 -22.18
N ALA A 9 49.45 18.67 -20.86
CA ALA A 9 50.55 17.89 -20.31
C ALA A 9 50.32 16.37 -20.30
N ASP A 10 49.09 15.92 -20.55
CA ASP A 10 48.71 14.49 -20.56
C ASP A 10 48.80 13.86 -21.97
N ARG A 11 49.24 14.65 -22.97
CA ARG A 11 49.48 14.17 -24.34
C ARG A 11 50.82 14.71 -24.88
N GLN A 12 51.82 13.84 -24.83
CA GLN A 12 53.18 13.92 -25.38
C GLN A 12 54.27 14.62 -24.55
N GLU A 13 55.44 13.94 -24.54
CA GLU A 13 56.66 14.17 -23.79
C GLU A 13 57.35 15.51 -24.08
N VAL A 14 57.05 16.58 -23.33
CA VAL A 14 58.01 17.68 -23.11
C VAL A 14 57.76 18.29 -21.71
N GLU A 15 58.76 18.25 -20.82
CA GLU A 15 58.70 18.99 -19.55
C GLU A 15 58.56 20.50 -19.80
N PRO A 16 57.64 21.21 -19.10
CA PRO A 16 57.53 22.64 -19.24
C PRO A 16 58.82 23.33 -18.80
N PRO A 17 59.27 24.39 -19.52
CA PRO A 17 60.47 25.14 -19.18
C PRO A 17 60.48 25.60 -17.71
N ARG A 18 61.63 25.44 -17.03
CA ARG A 18 61.78 25.72 -15.59
C ARG A 18 61.34 27.14 -15.20
N ASP A 19 61.47 28.12 -16.08
CA ASP A 19 61.06 29.52 -15.85
C ASP A 19 59.52 29.69 -15.74
N VAL A 20 58.74 28.77 -16.30
CA VAL A 20 57.28 28.72 -16.12
C VAL A 20 56.94 28.17 -14.73
N LEU A 21 57.60 27.10 -14.30
CA LEU A 21 57.43 26.52 -12.97
C LEU A 21 57.88 27.47 -11.85
N ASP A 22 58.97 28.21 -12.08
CA ASP A 22 59.47 29.20 -11.13
C ASP A 22 58.54 30.42 -11.01
N ARG A 23 57.89 30.85 -12.10
CA ARG A 23 56.85 31.90 -12.05
C ARG A 23 55.57 31.46 -11.33
N VAL A 24 55.19 30.17 -11.44
CA VAL A 24 54.06 29.61 -10.71
C VAL A 24 54.39 29.49 -9.21
N ARG A 25 55.61 29.06 -8.85
CA ARG A 25 56.07 29.05 -7.45
C ARG A 25 56.18 30.45 -6.85
N ALA A 26 56.68 31.42 -7.61
CA ALA A 26 56.77 32.81 -7.16
C ALA A 26 55.38 33.38 -6.83
N ARG A 27 54.37 33.12 -7.69
CA ARG A 27 52.98 33.56 -7.44
C ARG A 27 52.29 32.84 -6.27
N LEU A 28 52.67 31.59 -5.99
CA LEU A 28 52.18 30.84 -4.82
C LEU A 28 52.81 31.32 -3.51
N HIS A 29 54.05 31.80 -3.55
CA HIS A 29 54.69 32.42 -2.38
C HIS A 29 54.22 33.87 -2.13
N GLU A 30 53.86 34.62 -3.18
CA GLU A 30 53.29 35.96 -3.04
C GLU A 30 51.87 35.96 -2.45
N SER A 31 51.08 34.89 -2.66
CA SER A 31 49.72 34.78 -2.09
C SER A 31 49.69 34.34 -0.62
N THR A 32 50.81 33.89 -0.05
CA THR A 32 50.89 33.42 1.35
C THR A 32 51.29 34.50 2.35
N VAL A 33 51.67 35.71 1.92
CA VAL A 33 52.13 36.79 2.80
C VAL A 33 51.30 38.06 2.61
N ARG A 34 50.07 38.05 3.15
CA ARG A 34 49.32 39.18 3.77
C ARG A 34 47.82 38.91 3.66
N SER A 35 47.25 38.37 4.73
CA SER A 35 45.84 38.59 5.06
C SER A 35 45.74 38.88 6.56
N PRO A 36 45.06 39.96 6.98
CA PRO A 36 45.06 40.42 8.36
C PRO A 36 44.25 39.49 9.28
N SER A 37 44.81 39.29 10.47
CA SER A 37 44.29 38.56 11.62
C SER A 37 42.76 38.66 11.79
N ALA A 38 42.05 37.59 11.45
CA ALA A 38 40.67 37.36 11.87
C ALA A 38 40.64 37.05 13.38
N ALA A 39 39.82 37.78 14.12
CA ALA A 39 39.54 37.55 15.53
C ALA A 39 39.07 36.10 15.78
N PRO A 40 39.32 35.51 16.97
CA PRO A 40 38.95 34.13 17.25
C PRO A 40 37.44 33.93 17.11
N ALA A 41 37.07 32.99 16.25
CA ALA A 41 35.71 32.52 16.09
C ALA A 41 35.16 32.11 17.46
N ARG A 42 34.13 32.82 17.93
CA ARG A 42 33.32 32.38 19.07
C ARG A 42 32.75 31.02 18.71
N ALA A 43 33.15 29.99 19.45
CA ALA A 43 32.53 28.68 19.40
C ALA A 43 31.02 28.84 19.65
N THR A 44 30.23 28.73 18.58
CA THR A 44 28.78 28.60 18.67
C THR A 44 28.53 27.23 19.29
N ALA A 45 27.98 27.23 20.51
CA ALA A 45 27.64 26.01 21.23
C ALA A 45 26.77 25.09 20.34
N PRO A 46 27.05 23.77 20.30
CA PRO A 46 26.31 22.85 19.46
C PRO A 46 24.85 22.81 19.89
N TRP A 47 23.98 23.09 18.93
CA TRP A 47 22.53 23.14 19.04
C TRP A 47 21.98 21.77 19.48
N THR A 48 21.75 21.58 20.78
CA THR A 48 21.28 20.29 21.31
C THR A 48 19.79 20.09 21.00
N LYS A 49 19.51 19.14 20.10
CA LYS A 49 18.21 18.61 19.65
C LYS A 49 17.20 18.18 20.73
N ARG A 50 17.51 18.37 22.02
CA ARG A 50 16.70 17.92 23.17
C ARG A 50 15.60 18.90 23.60
N ALA A 51 15.66 20.17 23.21
CA ALA A 51 14.69 21.19 23.64
C ALA A 51 13.40 21.21 22.81
N TRP A 52 13.48 20.91 21.50
CA TRP A 52 12.33 20.94 20.59
C TRP A 52 11.23 19.94 20.97
N PHE A 53 11.59 18.73 21.39
CA PHE A 53 10.61 17.67 21.66
C PHE A 53 9.86 17.81 22.99
N ALA A 54 10.37 18.59 23.95
CA ALA A 54 9.77 18.65 25.28
C ALA A 54 8.52 19.55 25.34
N GLY A 55 8.47 20.63 24.54
CA GLY A 55 7.30 21.51 24.41
C GLY A 55 6.24 20.99 23.44
N ALA A 56 6.64 20.51 22.26
CA ALA A 56 5.73 19.96 21.26
C ALA A 56 5.13 18.61 21.70
N GLY A 57 5.94 17.74 22.34
CA GLY A 57 5.48 16.45 22.84
C GLY A 57 4.42 16.57 23.94
N ALA A 58 4.44 17.63 24.76
CA ALA A 58 3.42 17.85 25.78
C ALA A 58 2.05 18.22 25.17
N ALA A 59 2.02 19.01 24.09
CA ALA A 59 0.78 19.37 23.37
C ALA A 59 0.17 18.18 22.60
N ALA A 60 1.00 17.31 22.00
CA ALA A 60 0.54 16.05 21.41
C ALA A 60 -0.07 15.12 22.47
N VAL A 61 0.59 14.99 23.64
CA VAL A 61 0.11 14.22 24.80
C VAL A 61 -1.20 14.76 25.39
N VAL A 62 -1.42 16.08 25.34
CA VAL A 62 -2.70 16.71 25.66
C VAL A 62 -3.75 16.30 24.63
N LEU A 63 -3.49 16.40 23.33
CA LEU A 63 -4.50 16.07 22.33
C LEU A 63 -4.89 14.57 22.34
N ILE A 64 -3.91 13.70 22.58
CA ILE A 64 -4.06 12.25 22.82
C ILE A 64 -5.10 11.97 23.90
N ALA A 65 -5.04 12.69 25.02
CA ALA A 65 -5.92 12.51 26.17
C ALA A 65 -7.39 12.85 25.89
N LEU A 66 -7.70 13.79 24.99
CA LEU A 66 -9.09 14.12 24.61
C LEU A 66 -9.66 13.00 23.76
N LEU A 67 -8.84 12.42 22.88
CA LEU A 67 -9.30 11.50 21.85
C LEU A 67 -9.64 10.12 22.43
N PHE A 68 -8.86 9.64 23.41
CA PHE A 68 -9.17 8.40 24.13
C PHE A 68 -10.42 8.49 25.00
N CYS A 69 -10.73 9.70 25.46
CA CYS A 69 -11.93 9.95 26.24
C CYS A 69 -13.20 9.92 25.42
N LEU A 70 -13.17 10.28 24.13
CA LEU A 70 -14.41 10.44 23.36
C LEU A 70 -14.89 9.16 22.64
N GLN A 71 -14.37 7.97 23.00
CA GLN A 71 -14.88 6.73 22.42
C GLN A 71 -16.35 6.48 22.84
N PRO A 72 -17.27 6.15 21.92
CA PRO A 72 -18.72 6.14 22.18
C PRO A 72 -19.23 5.01 23.10
N SER A 73 -18.35 4.19 23.68
CA SER A 73 -18.77 3.00 24.44
C SER A 73 -19.48 3.32 25.76
N SER A 74 -19.55 4.60 26.15
CA SER A 74 -20.44 5.06 27.23
C SER A 74 -21.16 6.36 26.85
N ILE A 75 -22.48 6.41 27.12
CA ILE A 75 -23.35 7.58 26.94
C ILE A 75 -22.79 8.86 27.61
N ALA A 76 -21.97 8.70 28.65
CA ALA A 76 -21.38 9.83 29.37
C ALA A 76 -20.36 10.63 28.55
N TRP A 77 -19.68 10.01 27.58
CA TRP A 77 -18.62 10.68 26.81
C TRP A 77 -19.13 11.44 25.59
N SER A 78 -20.24 11.01 24.98
CA SER A 78 -20.85 11.74 23.87
C SER A 78 -21.28 13.14 24.29
N GLN A 79 -21.82 13.29 25.51
CA GLN A 79 -22.21 14.59 26.07
C GLN A 79 -21.02 15.54 26.26
N VAL A 80 -19.88 15.01 26.70
CA VAL A 80 -18.64 15.79 26.83
C VAL A 80 -18.11 16.21 25.46
N ALA A 81 -18.11 15.31 24.47
CA ALA A 81 -17.75 15.61 23.09
C ALA A 81 -18.60 16.75 22.51
N GLU A 82 -19.92 16.65 22.66
CA GLU A 82 -20.87 17.65 22.18
C GLU A 82 -20.66 19.00 22.84
N ALA A 83 -20.50 19.03 24.17
CA ALA A 83 -20.25 20.27 24.91
C ALA A 83 -18.95 20.94 24.47
N VAL A 84 -17.86 20.19 24.34
CA VAL A 84 -16.56 20.70 23.86
C VAL A 84 -16.67 21.22 22.42
N ARG A 85 -17.41 20.52 21.54
CA ARG A 85 -17.65 20.95 20.15
C ARG A 85 -18.44 22.26 20.06
N ALA A 86 -19.36 22.47 20.99
CA ALA A 86 -20.18 23.69 21.03
C ALA A 86 -19.39 24.92 21.47
N MET A 87 -18.18 24.76 22.02
CA MET A 87 -17.37 25.89 22.47
C MET A 87 -16.71 26.60 21.27
N PRO A 88 -16.75 27.94 21.21
CA PRO A 88 -16.09 28.70 20.15
C PRO A 88 -14.57 28.45 20.11
N TRP A 89 -13.97 28.35 21.30
CA TRP A 89 -12.56 28.09 21.51
C TRP A 89 -12.35 27.17 22.71
N ILE A 90 -11.31 26.37 22.61
CA ILE A 90 -10.76 25.58 23.71
C ILE A 90 -9.35 26.11 23.90
N HIS A 91 -9.04 26.55 25.11
CA HIS A 91 -7.68 26.95 25.45
C HIS A 91 -7.13 26.11 26.59
N MET A 92 -5.89 25.71 26.41
CA MET A 92 -5.20 24.72 27.21
C MET A 92 -3.90 25.33 27.70
N LYS A 93 -3.72 25.38 29.02
CA LYS A 93 -2.43 25.70 29.65
C LYS A 93 -1.77 24.41 30.07
N VAL A 94 -0.65 24.09 29.43
CA VAL A 94 0.13 22.87 29.65
C VAL A 94 1.33 23.22 30.51
N VAL A 95 1.49 22.54 31.63
CA VAL A 95 2.66 22.63 32.51
C VAL A 95 3.29 21.24 32.58
N ALA A 96 4.47 21.10 31.98
CA ALA A 96 5.28 19.90 32.05
C ALA A 96 6.35 20.04 33.14
N GLY A 97 6.80 18.90 33.67
CA GLY A 97 7.91 18.86 34.63
C GLY A 97 9.13 19.68 34.17
N ARG A 98 9.84 20.31 35.12
CA ARG A 98 10.95 21.28 34.91
C ARG A 98 10.53 22.69 34.52
N GLY A 99 9.29 23.09 34.79
CA GLY A 99 8.81 24.47 34.60
C GLY A 99 8.61 24.84 33.13
N GLN A 100 8.53 23.86 32.24
CA GLN A 100 8.18 24.09 30.85
C GLN A 100 6.68 24.29 30.75
N SER A 101 6.26 25.37 30.10
CA SER A 101 4.85 25.64 29.84
C SER A 101 4.58 25.92 28.37
N ALA A 102 3.39 25.54 27.92
CA ALA A 102 2.86 25.90 26.62
C ALA A 102 1.38 26.28 26.78
N GLU A 103 0.91 27.15 25.90
CA GLU A 103 -0.49 27.49 25.74
C GLU A 103 -0.94 27.08 24.34
N THR A 104 -2.13 26.48 24.24
CA THR A 104 -2.68 26.02 22.97
C THR A 104 -4.14 26.45 22.87
N TRP A 105 -4.55 26.96 21.71
CA TRP A 105 -5.92 27.31 21.38
C TRP A 105 -6.40 26.46 20.20
N ILE A 106 -7.63 25.97 20.26
CA ILE A 106 -8.25 25.19 19.19
C ILE A 106 -9.66 25.70 18.98
N SER A 107 -10.05 25.88 17.72
CA SER A 107 -11.42 26.16 17.32
C SER A 107 -11.85 25.20 16.21
N PHE A 108 -12.71 24.23 16.54
CA PHE A 108 -13.24 23.26 15.58
C PHE A 108 -14.14 23.92 14.53
N SER A 109 -14.95 24.90 14.93
CA SER A 109 -15.86 25.62 14.03
C SER A 109 -15.12 26.52 13.04
N ARG A 110 -13.96 27.06 13.44
CA ARG A 110 -13.11 27.89 12.59
C ARG A 110 -12.04 27.10 11.83
N ASN A 111 -11.81 25.85 12.19
CA ASN A 111 -10.74 24.99 11.69
C ASN A 111 -9.36 25.66 11.85
N VAL A 112 -9.09 26.15 13.06
CA VAL A 112 -7.85 26.86 13.43
C VAL A 112 -7.27 26.27 14.70
N ALA A 113 -5.95 26.17 14.76
CA ALA A 113 -5.20 25.91 15.98
C ALA A 113 -4.09 26.94 16.16
N ALA A 114 -3.71 27.22 17.41
CA ALA A 114 -2.62 28.13 17.74
C ALA A 114 -1.88 27.61 18.96
N MET A 115 -0.58 27.87 19.02
CA MET A 115 0.28 27.43 20.11
C MET A 115 1.31 28.51 20.44
N ARG A 116 1.58 28.68 21.74
CA ARG A 116 2.66 29.50 22.27
C ARG A 116 3.48 28.69 23.25
N ALA A 117 4.77 28.54 22.97
CA ALA A 117 5.74 27.88 23.83
C ALA A 117 7.01 28.73 23.97
N ALA A 118 7.92 28.32 24.85
CA ALA A 118 9.13 29.09 25.16
C ALA A 118 10.04 29.39 23.95
N GLN A 119 10.01 28.55 22.90
CA GLN A 119 10.90 28.67 21.74
C GLN A 119 10.17 28.94 20.42
N MET A 120 8.84 28.78 20.38
CA MET A 120 8.07 28.94 19.16
C MET A 120 6.66 29.46 19.44
N VAL A 121 6.12 30.17 18.46
CA VAL A 121 4.69 30.50 18.38
C VAL A 121 4.20 29.99 17.03
N SER A 122 3.05 29.32 16.98
CA SER A 122 2.44 28.89 15.72
C SER A 122 0.96 29.20 15.65
N TYR A 123 0.48 29.40 14.43
CA TYR A 123 -0.92 29.60 14.10
C TYR A 123 -1.22 28.84 12.80
N ASP A 124 -2.11 27.86 12.90
CA ASP A 124 -2.44 26.92 11.84
C ASP A 124 -3.86 27.21 11.36
N ASP A 125 -4.00 27.75 10.15
CA ASP A 125 -5.28 27.88 9.45
C ASP A 125 -5.49 26.62 8.60
N LEU A 126 -6.17 25.63 9.19
CA LEU A 126 -6.39 24.32 8.59
C LEU A 126 -7.36 24.38 7.39
N ARG A 127 -8.14 25.46 7.26
CA ARG A 127 -9.02 25.68 6.10
C ARG A 127 -8.21 26.11 4.88
N SER A 128 -7.23 26.99 5.07
CA SER A 128 -6.34 27.43 3.98
C SER A 128 -5.14 26.50 3.77
N GLY A 129 -4.85 25.63 4.73
CA GLY A 129 -3.67 24.78 4.70
C GLY A 129 -2.36 25.55 4.94
N ILE A 130 -2.43 26.69 5.65
CA ILE A 130 -1.28 27.58 5.93
C ILE A 130 -0.95 27.59 7.42
N ARG A 131 0.32 27.38 7.75
CA ARG A 131 0.90 27.55 9.07
C ARG A 131 1.75 28.80 9.09
N TYR A 132 1.56 29.62 10.11
CA TYR A 132 2.49 30.67 10.49
C TYR A 132 3.29 30.16 11.68
N GLN A 133 4.61 30.22 11.62
CA GLN A 133 5.48 29.81 12.71
C GLN A 133 6.55 30.85 12.98
N TYR A 134 6.57 31.40 14.18
CA TYR A 134 7.59 32.32 14.62
C TYR A 134 8.64 31.60 15.48
N ASP A 135 9.88 31.58 15.01
CA ASP A 135 11.03 31.09 15.75
C ASP A 135 11.57 32.22 16.63
N LEU A 136 11.39 32.09 17.95
CA LEU A 136 11.80 33.11 18.92
C LEU A 136 13.32 33.37 18.90
N PRO A 137 14.19 32.34 18.91
CA PRO A 137 15.64 32.53 18.80
C PRO A 137 16.10 33.30 17.55
N GLN A 138 15.51 33.01 16.39
CA GLN A 138 15.87 33.62 15.10
C GLN A 138 15.13 34.92 14.82
N LYS A 139 14.05 35.19 15.58
CA LYS A 139 13.13 36.32 15.38
C LYS A 139 12.61 36.39 13.94
N LYS A 140 12.28 35.23 13.38
CA LYS A 140 11.78 35.08 12.01
C LYS A 140 10.40 34.44 12.01
N LEU A 141 9.51 34.98 11.18
CA LEU A 141 8.20 34.42 10.92
C LEU A 141 8.24 33.61 9.62
N TYR A 142 7.89 32.34 9.70
CA TYR A 142 7.79 31.44 8.55
C TYR A 142 6.33 31.30 8.14
N ARG A 143 6.06 31.37 6.84
CA ARG A 143 4.79 30.95 6.25
C ARG A 143 5.01 29.60 5.58
N LEU A 144 4.32 28.59 6.09
CA LEU A 144 4.53 27.16 5.83
C LEU A 144 3.20 26.51 5.44
N SER A 145 3.23 25.28 4.96
CA SER A 145 2.00 24.50 4.76
C SER A 145 1.56 23.83 6.09
N VAL A 146 0.26 23.64 6.29
CA VAL A 146 -0.26 22.82 7.42
C VAL A 146 0.08 21.34 7.24
N ASN A 147 0.58 20.93 6.09
CA ASN A 147 1.07 19.56 5.92
C ASN A 147 2.45 19.35 6.58
N ASP A 148 2.94 20.34 7.34
CA ASP A 148 4.18 20.28 8.09
C ASP A 148 4.09 19.36 9.32
N GLY A 149 4.16 18.01 9.21
CA GLY A 149 4.50 17.03 10.27
C GLY A 149 3.95 17.27 11.69
N ALA A 150 4.45 18.27 12.42
CA ALA A 150 3.83 18.79 13.64
C ALA A 150 2.39 19.37 13.45
N ALA A 151 2.01 19.82 12.26
CA ALA A 151 0.63 20.21 11.93
C ALA A 151 -0.19 19.01 11.50
N GLU A 152 0.44 17.93 11.00
CA GLU A 152 -0.24 16.66 10.81
C GLU A 152 -0.67 16.09 12.17
N GLU A 153 0.12 16.24 13.24
CA GLU A 153 -0.36 15.86 14.59
C GLU A 153 -1.62 16.66 14.98
N ILE A 154 -1.65 17.98 14.74
CA ILE A 154 -2.83 18.79 15.04
C ILE A 154 -4.00 18.52 14.09
N ALA A 155 -3.75 18.32 12.79
CA ALA A 155 -4.75 18.06 11.77
C ALA A 155 -5.29 16.63 11.84
N SER A 156 -4.46 15.63 12.15
CA SER A 156 -4.88 14.25 12.45
C SER A 156 -5.71 14.23 13.71
N VAL A 157 -5.33 14.99 14.74
CA VAL A 157 -6.14 15.19 15.93
C VAL A 157 -7.49 15.81 15.57
N VAL A 158 -7.53 16.93 14.84
CA VAL A 158 -8.78 17.59 14.41
C VAL A 158 -9.62 16.68 13.52
N GLY A 159 -9.02 16.00 12.55
CA GLY A 159 -9.67 15.06 11.64
C GLY A 159 -10.22 13.83 12.36
N LEU A 160 -9.50 13.35 13.38
CA LEU A 160 -9.96 12.28 14.24
C LEU A 160 -11.08 12.73 15.17
N PHE A 161 -11.01 13.92 15.77
CA PHE A 161 -12.16 14.50 16.48
C PHE A 161 -13.38 14.55 15.58
N GLN A 162 -13.23 15.00 14.33
CA GLN A 162 -14.31 14.99 13.35
C GLN A 162 -14.83 13.57 13.07
N ALA A 163 -13.95 12.57 12.98
CA ALA A 163 -14.34 11.17 12.81
C ALA A 163 -15.14 10.64 14.02
N ILE A 164 -14.64 10.89 15.23
CA ILE A 164 -15.34 10.57 16.48
C ILE A 164 -16.72 11.23 16.53
N PHE A 165 -16.80 12.51 16.17
CA PHE A 165 -18.04 13.28 16.16
C PHE A 165 -19.03 12.81 15.07
N ARG A 166 -18.56 12.13 14.03
CA ARG A 166 -19.42 11.46 13.03
C ARG A 166 -19.89 10.08 13.48
N GLY A 167 -19.40 9.58 14.63
CA GLY A 167 -19.62 8.21 15.06
C GLY A 167 -18.80 7.19 14.28
N ASP A 168 -17.77 7.64 13.56
CA ASP A 168 -16.85 6.74 12.86
C ASP A 168 -16.11 5.90 13.91
N ALA A 169 -16.03 4.59 13.71
CA ALA A 169 -15.27 3.73 14.60
C ALA A 169 -13.78 4.10 14.53
N ILE A 170 -13.23 4.64 15.62
CA ILE A 170 -11.78 4.82 15.76
C ILE A 170 -11.13 3.43 15.75
N ARG A 171 -10.19 3.18 14.85
CA ARG A 171 -9.54 1.86 14.78
C ARG A 171 -8.41 1.79 15.81
N GLU A 172 -8.20 0.58 16.33
CA GLU A 172 -7.06 0.27 17.19
C GLU A 172 -5.76 0.51 16.39
N GLY A 173 -4.98 1.54 16.75
CA GLY A 173 -3.73 1.91 16.08
C GLY A 173 -3.71 3.32 15.46
N ASP A 174 -4.87 3.94 15.23
CA ASP A 174 -4.98 5.26 14.57
C ASP A 174 -4.45 6.42 15.44
N LEU A 175 -4.14 6.16 16.71
CA LEU A 175 -3.80 7.17 17.71
C LEU A 175 -2.50 6.85 18.44
N PHE A 176 -1.41 7.43 17.95
CA PHE A 176 -0.11 7.51 18.64
C PHE A 176 0.40 6.20 19.26
N ARG A 177 -0.10 5.07 18.75
CA ARG A 177 0.18 3.72 19.25
C ARG A 177 -0.04 3.61 20.76
N LEU A 178 -1.18 4.05 21.30
CA LEU A 178 -1.58 3.80 22.68
C LEU A 178 -2.87 2.96 22.73
N ARG A 179 -3.01 2.09 23.73
CA ARG A 179 -4.20 1.26 23.99
C ARG A 179 -4.72 1.52 25.39
N ILE A 180 -6.02 1.77 25.56
CA ILE A 180 -6.63 1.83 26.89
C ILE A 180 -6.64 0.40 27.47
N VAL A 181 -5.92 0.19 28.56
CA VAL A 181 -5.93 -1.09 29.29
C VAL A 181 -6.86 -1.07 30.49
N LYS A 182 -7.18 0.12 30.99
CA LYS A 182 -8.11 0.29 32.12
C LYS A 182 -8.78 1.65 32.05
N GLN A 183 -10.06 1.68 32.43
CA GLN A 183 -10.85 2.90 32.55
C GLN A 183 -11.71 2.82 33.81
N ARG A 184 -11.74 3.92 34.58
CA ARG A 184 -12.59 4.07 35.76
C ARG A 184 -13.23 5.46 35.77
N GLN A 185 -14.50 5.52 36.13
CA GLN A 185 -15.20 6.78 36.37
C GLN A 185 -15.55 6.89 37.86
N GLN A 186 -15.37 8.08 38.43
CA GLN A 186 -15.82 8.38 39.78
C GLN A 186 -16.36 9.80 39.88
N THR A 187 -17.33 10.02 40.77
CA THR A 187 -17.77 11.35 41.14
C THR A 187 -17.06 11.75 42.42
N VAL A 188 -16.44 12.93 42.46
CA VAL A 188 -15.82 13.47 43.67
C VAL A 188 -16.41 14.84 43.99
N THR A 189 -16.45 15.20 45.27
CA THR A 189 -16.81 16.55 45.71
C THR A 189 -15.58 17.19 46.33
N GLU A 190 -15.09 18.27 45.73
CA GLU A 190 -13.92 19.00 46.20
C GLU A 190 -14.28 20.48 46.33
N GLN A 191 -14.00 21.07 47.50
CA GLN A 191 -14.32 22.48 47.79
C GLN A 191 -15.80 22.84 47.53
N GLY A 192 -16.71 21.91 47.83
CA GLY A 192 -18.15 22.08 47.61
C GLY A 192 -18.60 21.99 46.14
N ARG A 193 -17.70 21.71 45.19
CA ARG A 193 -18.04 21.47 43.78
C ARG A 193 -17.96 19.99 43.46
N ARG A 194 -18.97 19.51 42.72
CA ARG A 194 -19.01 18.13 42.21
C ARG A 194 -18.20 18.05 40.91
N TRP A 195 -17.42 16.98 40.77
CA TRP A 195 -16.62 16.67 39.60
C TRP A 195 -16.84 15.23 39.17
N ILE A 196 -16.71 14.98 37.87
CA ILE A 196 -16.57 13.62 37.33
C ILE A 196 -15.09 13.43 37.00
N LEU A 197 -14.45 12.43 37.59
CA LEU A 197 -13.10 12.01 37.25
C LEU A 197 -13.16 10.78 36.36
N TYR A 198 -12.43 10.84 35.27
CA TYR A 198 -12.15 9.71 34.41
C TYR A 198 -10.67 9.36 34.55
N GLU A 199 -10.41 8.14 35.02
CA GLU A 199 -9.06 7.61 35.20
C GLU A 199 -8.82 6.58 34.10
N LEU A 200 -7.77 6.78 33.32
CA LEU A 200 -7.34 5.90 32.26
C LEU A 200 -5.94 5.38 32.55
N GLU A 201 -5.70 4.11 32.25
CA GLU A 201 -4.35 3.56 32.08
C GLU A 201 -4.17 3.22 30.60
N LEU A 202 -3.14 3.81 29.98
CA LEU A 202 -2.82 3.65 28.57
C LEU A 202 -1.52 2.86 28.43
N GLU A 203 -1.51 1.84 27.60
CA GLU A 203 -0.33 1.04 27.26
C GLU A 203 0.19 1.43 25.87
N PRO A 204 1.49 1.70 25.70
CA PRO A 204 2.06 1.90 24.38
C PRO A 204 1.97 0.62 23.53
N GLN A 205 1.29 0.67 22.40
CA GLN A 205 1.35 -0.35 21.37
C GLN A 205 2.72 -0.28 20.68
N GLY A 206 3.56 -1.29 20.89
CA GLY A 206 4.79 -1.44 20.11
C GLY A 206 4.46 -1.85 18.68
N GLY A 207 4.59 -0.93 17.72
CA GLY A 207 4.52 -1.22 16.28
C GLY A 207 5.78 -1.88 15.72
N GLY A 208 6.43 -2.77 16.49
CA GLY A 208 7.70 -3.42 16.17
C GLY A 208 7.93 -4.66 17.05
N PRO A 209 9.06 -5.39 16.89
CA PRO A 209 9.39 -6.54 17.72
C PRO A 209 9.26 -6.15 19.19
N LYS A 210 8.55 -7.00 19.98
CA LYS A 210 8.08 -6.79 21.36
C LYS A 210 8.75 -5.56 22.01
N PRO A 211 7.99 -4.49 22.34
CA PRO A 211 8.57 -3.36 23.04
C PRO A 211 9.34 -3.90 24.26
N PRO A 212 10.52 -3.35 24.58
CA PRO A 212 11.29 -3.81 25.73
C PRO A 212 10.34 -3.88 26.93
N ALA A 213 10.35 -5.00 27.65
CA ALA A 213 9.26 -5.51 28.49
C ALA A 213 8.83 -4.64 29.69
N GLU A 214 9.17 -3.35 29.72
CA GLU A 214 9.07 -2.48 30.90
C GLU A 214 8.76 -1.00 30.56
N ILE A 215 7.93 -0.70 29.56
CA ILE A 215 7.34 0.66 29.51
C ILE A 215 6.10 0.67 30.42
N PRO A 216 6.13 1.37 31.56
CA PRO A 216 4.99 1.42 32.47
C PRO A 216 3.80 2.08 31.77
N PRO A 217 2.57 1.66 32.09
CA PRO A 217 1.38 2.30 31.56
C PRO A 217 1.36 3.78 31.94
N ILE A 218 0.85 4.60 31.03
CA ILE A 218 0.61 6.02 31.23
C ILE A 218 -0.70 6.15 32.00
N SER A 219 -0.66 6.74 33.19
CA SER A 219 -1.85 7.06 33.96
C SER A 219 -2.36 8.45 33.56
N MET A 220 -3.66 8.57 33.33
CA MET A 220 -4.30 9.80 32.92
C MET A 220 -5.56 10.03 33.73
N VAL A 221 -5.70 11.22 34.30
CA VAL A 221 -6.87 11.61 35.09
C VAL A 221 -7.48 12.85 34.49
N ILE A 222 -8.77 12.77 34.17
CA ILE A 222 -9.51 13.81 33.47
C ILE A 222 -10.66 14.27 34.35
N ARG A 223 -10.65 15.54 34.73
CA ARG A 223 -11.66 16.17 35.58
C ARG A 223 -12.66 16.94 34.73
N VAL A 224 -13.93 16.58 34.81
CA VAL A 224 -15.05 17.17 34.06
C VAL A 224 -16.04 17.83 35.01
N ASN A 225 -16.48 19.04 34.66
CA ASN A 225 -17.57 19.72 35.35
C ASN A 225 -18.91 19.09 34.91
N PRO A 226 -19.70 18.49 35.83
CA PRO A 226 -20.94 17.79 35.48
C PRO A 226 -22.07 18.71 35.00
N GLU A 227 -22.05 20.01 35.30
CA GLU A 227 -23.09 20.95 34.87
C GLU A 227 -22.89 21.39 33.43
N LYS A 228 -21.62 21.62 33.04
CA LYS A 228 -21.26 22.07 31.70
C LYS A 228 -20.88 20.93 30.77
N MET A 229 -20.61 19.75 31.31
CA MET A 229 -19.98 18.63 30.62
C MET A 229 -18.65 19.03 29.94
N LEU A 230 -17.93 19.98 30.52
CA LEU A 230 -16.66 20.47 29.99
C LEU A 230 -15.50 20.01 30.88
N PRO A 231 -14.40 19.49 30.29
CA PRO A 231 -13.15 19.30 30.99
C PRO A 231 -12.67 20.56 31.72
N SER A 232 -12.12 20.42 32.92
CA SER A 232 -11.54 21.55 33.66
C SER A 232 -10.04 21.40 33.80
N SER A 233 -9.56 20.18 34.07
CA SER A 233 -8.13 19.93 34.18
C SER A 233 -7.81 18.46 33.99
N TRP A 234 -6.63 18.20 33.45
CA TRP A 234 -6.10 16.85 33.29
C TRP A 234 -4.72 16.70 33.86
N THR A 235 -4.39 15.46 34.20
CA THR A 235 -3.08 15.09 34.68
C THR A 235 -2.65 13.80 34.00
N ILE A 236 -1.47 13.84 33.41
CA ILE A 236 -0.87 12.69 32.74
C ILE A 236 0.41 12.37 33.49
N THR A 237 0.51 11.14 33.98
CA THR A 237 1.64 10.66 34.78
C THR A 237 2.22 9.43 34.10
N GLN A 238 3.51 9.52 33.75
CA GLN A 238 4.27 8.37 33.30
C GLN A 238 5.31 8.03 34.38
N GLY A 239 5.32 6.78 34.82
CA GLY A 239 6.32 6.27 35.76
C GLY A 239 7.74 6.36 35.20
N LYS A 240 8.74 6.19 36.07
CA LYS A 240 10.14 6.08 35.61
C LYS A 240 10.27 4.86 34.68
N PHE A 241 11.00 5.01 33.58
CA PHE A 241 11.25 3.90 32.65
C PHE A 241 12.66 3.98 32.08
N GLN A 242 13.20 2.84 31.68
CA GLN A 242 14.53 2.76 31.10
C GLN A 242 14.44 2.60 29.58
N VAL A 243 15.24 3.39 28.85
CA VAL A 243 15.36 3.27 27.40
C VAL A 243 16.77 2.84 27.07
N THR A 244 16.92 1.63 26.53
CA THR A 244 18.19 1.16 25.99
C THR A 244 18.36 1.73 24.58
N GLN A 245 19.40 2.53 24.37
CA GLN A 245 19.75 3.09 23.07
C GLN A 245 20.46 2.05 22.18
N PRO A 246 20.55 2.25 20.85
CA PRO A 246 21.25 1.34 19.95
C PRO A 246 22.71 1.08 20.30
N ASP A 247 23.38 2.00 21.02
CA ASP A 247 24.74 1.82 21.54
C ASP A 247 24.78 1.01 22.85
N SER A 248 23.69 0.33 23.20
CA SER A 248 23.48 -0.43 24.44
C SER A 248 23.53 0.39 25.73
N LYS A 249 23.49 1.73 25.67
CA LYS A 249 23.36 2.54 26.89
C LYS A 249 21.91 2.63 27.34
N THR A 250 21.67 2.18 28.55
CA THR A 250 20.39 2.34 29.22
C THR A 250 20.30 3.73 29.86
N VAL A 251 19.30 4.52 29.45
CA VAL A 251 19.01 5.83 30.03
C VAL A 251 17.72 5.74 30.82
N THR A 252 17.80 5.97 32.13
CA THR A 252 16.62 6.13 32.98
C THR A 252 15.95 7.47 32.67
N ARG A 253 14.69 7.42 32.24
CA ARG A 253 13.82 8.57 32.13
C ARG A 253 13.12 8.77 33.47
N GLU A 254 13.25 9.99 34.01
CA GLU A 254 12.53 10.40 35.21
C GLU A 254 11.02 10.41 34.96
N ALA A 255 10.24 10.25 36.04
CA ALA A 255 8.80 10.30 35.98
C ALA A 255 8.35 11.66 35.43
N VAL A 256 7.43 11.64 34.46
CA VAL A 256 6.90 12.85 33.84
C VAL A 256 5.48 13.03 34.33
N LYS A 257 5.21 14.20 34.92
CA LYS A 257 3.85 14.69 35.19
C LYS A 257 3.59 15.86 34.26
N VAL A 258 2.49 15.79 33.52
CA VAL A 258 1.97 16.88 32.69
C VAL A 258 0.62 17.27 33.28
N GLU A 259 0.49 18.55 33.62
CA GLU A 259 -0.76 19.14 34.11
C GLU A 259 -1.32 20.06 33.04
N ILE A 260 -2.63 19.95 32.82
CA ILE A 260 -3.31 20.65 31.75
C ILE A 260 -4.53 21.32 32.35
N ALA A 261 -4.65 22.63 32.21
CA ALA A 261 -5.84 23.37 32.63
C ALA A 261 -6.61 23.83 31.40
N PHE A 262 -7.93 23.67 31.43
CA PHE A 262 -8.82 24.05 30.33
C PHE A 262 -9.60 25.31 30.69
N ASP A 263 -9.71 26.20 29.71
CA ASP A 263 -10.71 27.25 29.68
C ASP A 263 -11.37 27.31 28.28
N TYR A 264 -12.49 28.02 28.20
CA TYR A 264 -13.36 28.05 27.02
C TYR A 264 -13.75 29.49 26.71
N PRO A 265 -12.81 30.31 26.21
CA PRO A 265 -13.07 31.71 26.00
C PRO A 265 -14.02 31.90 24.81
N ALA A 266 -14.80 32.98 24.83
CA ALA A 266 -15.65 33.35 23.70
C ALA A 266 -14.80 33.75 22.48
N GLU A 267 -13.63 34.36 22.74
CA GLU A 267 -12.68 34.83 21.75
C GLU A 267 -11.33 34.13 21.91
N GLY A 268 -10.69 33.85 20.78
CA GLY A 268 -9.35 33.28 20.71
C GLY A 268 -8.49 34.05 19.72
N PRO A 269 -7.23 33.66 19.52
CA PRO A 269 -6.32 34.36 18.62
C PRO A 269 -6.88 34.39 17.20
N ALA A 270 -6.97 35.59 16.62
CA ALA A 270 -7.43 35.77 15.24
C ALA A 270 -6.33 35.51 14.20
N ASP A 271 -5.07 35.63 14.61
CA ASP A 271 -3.87 35.42 13.80
C ASP A 271 -2.66 35.16 14.72
N ILE A 272 -1.47 34.98 14.13
CA ILE A 272 -0.23 34.78 14.89
C ILE A 272 0.21 36.01 15.70
N TYR A 273 -0.20 37.21 15.33
CA TYR A 273 0.16 38.44 16.03
C TYR A 273 -0.62 38.59 17.34
N ALA A 274 -1.86 38.10 17.39
CA ALA A 274 -2.66 37.99 18.62
C ALA A 274 -1.97 37.11 19.70
N LEU A 275 -1.03 36.25 19.30
CA LEU A 275 -0.22 35.43 20.20
C LEU A 275 1.03 36.15 20.73
N GLY A 276 1.29 37.39 20.29
CA GLY A 276 2.41 38.22 20.71
C GLY A 276 3.60 38.25 19.74
N VAL A 277 3.45 37.73 18.52
CA VAL A 277 4.50 37.86 17.49
C VAL A 277 4.58 39.32 17.01
N PRO A 278 5.78 39.91 16.88
CA PRO A 278 5.92 41.27 16.36
C PRO A 278 5.44 41.40 14.91
N ARG A 279 4.72 42.47 14.59
CA ARG A 279 4.20 42.72 13.21
C ARG A 279 5.30 43.06 12.20
N ASP A 280 6.47 43.49 12.69
CA ASP A 280 7.68 43.81 11.93
C ASP A 280 8.65 42.62 11.83
N ALA A 281 8.28 41.44 12.34
CA ALA A 281 9.09 40.24 12.21
C ALA A 281 9.34 39.94 10.70
N PRO A 282 10.60 39.70 10.28
CA PRO A 282 10.89 39.33 8.90
C PRO A 282 10.16 38.04 8.54
N VAL A 283 9.38 38.09 7.46
CA VAL A 283 8.60 36.96 6.96
C VAL A 283 9.37 36.24 5.88
N GLU A 284 9.58 34.94 6.08
CA GLU A 284 10.14 34.02 5.10
C GLU A 284 9.02 33.11 4.59
N ASP A 285 8.56 33.37 3.37
CA ASP A 285 7.52 32.55 2.73
C ASP A 285 8.16 31.30 2.13
N ARG A 286 7.83 30.14 2.70
CA ARG A 286 8.27 28.83 2.21
C ARG A 286 7.12 28.03 1.60
N MET A 287 5.99 28.67 1.32
CA MET A 287 4.95 28.05 0.52
C MET A 287 5.52 27.72 -0.87
N PRO A 288 5.18 26.56 -1.44
CA PRO A 288 5.53 26.27 -2.82
C PRO A 288 4.96 27.39 -3.73
N PRO A 289 5.73 27.90 -4.71
CA PRO A 289 5.21 28.83 -5.69
C PRO A 289 3.95 28.25 -6.38
N PRO A 290 3.00 29.07 -6.85
CA PRO A 290 1.73 28.58 -7.42
C PRO A 290 1.88 27.53 -8.53
N ASP A 291 2.91 27.67 -9.38
CA ASP A 291 3.21 26.66 -10.41
C ASP A 291 3.68 25.34 -9.81
N LEU A 292 4.54 25.38 -8.79
CA LEU A 292 5.00 24.17 -8.09
C LEU A 292 3.84 23.50 -7.33
N ASP A 293 2.99 24.27 -6.65
CA ASP A 293 1.80 23.75 -5.97
C ASP A 293 0.86 23.04 -6.96
N ARG A 294 0.62 23.63 -8.14
CA ARG A 294 -0.14 22.98 -9.22
C ARG A 294 0.53 21.68 -9.66
N ILE A 295 1.84 21.67 -9.88
CA ILE A 295 2.60 20.48 -10.29
C ILE A 295 2.47 19.37 -9.25
N ILE A 296 2.70 19.68 -7.98
CA ILE A 296 2.59 18.72 -6.88
C ILE A 296 1.19 18.11 -6.83
N LYS A 297 0.13 18.94 -6.92
CA LYS A 297 -1.26 18.46 -6.98
C LYS A 297 -1.49 17.54 -8.17
N THR A 298 -0.94 17.86 -9.35
CA THR A 298 -1.04 17.00 -10.53
C THR A 298 -0.30 15.67 -10.33
N VAL A 299 0.91 15.68 -9.79
CA VAL A 299 1.69 14.48 -9.47
C VAL A 299 0.93 13.57 -8.49
N GLN A 300 0.37 14.12 -7.43
CA GLN A 300 -0.45 13.38 -6.47
C GLN A 300 -1.72 12.80 -7.10
N GLN A 301 -2.42 13.61 -7.91
CA GLN A 301 -3.64 13.19 -8.58
C GLN A 301 -3.37 12.04 -9.55
N ASN A 302 -2.28 12.12 -10.32
CA ASN A 302 -1.86 11.08 -11.23
C ASN A 302 -1.50 9.79 -10.50
N ARG A 303 -0.81 9.88 -9.36
CA ARG A 303 -0.54 8.70 -8.51
C ARG A 303 -1.83 8.05 -7.99
N ARG A 304 -2.78 8.84 -7.47
CA ARG A 304 -4.09 8.31 -7.00
C ARG A 304 -4.91 7.70 -8.14
N ASN A 305 -4.78 8.24 -9.34
CA ASN A 305 -5.53 7.79 -10.52
C ASN A 305 -4.80 6.70 -11.33
N PHE A 306 -3.61 6.27 -10.92
CA PHE A 306 -2.78 5.34 -11.68
C PHE A 306 -3.51 4.03 -12.01
N GLY A 307 -4.38 3.58 -11.10
CA GLY A 307 -5.17 2.36 -11.25
C GLY A 307 -4.52 1.16 -10.56
N ASP A 308 -5.25 0.05 -10.60
CA ASP A 308 -4.78 -1.24 -10.12
C ASP A 308 -3.97 -1.92 -11.25
N TYR A 309 -2.87 -2.58 -10.92
CA TYR A 309 -2.00 -3.20 -11.92
C TYR A 309 -1.17 -4.36 -11.36
N LEU A 310 -0.84 -5.28 -12.25
CA LEU A 310 0.29 -6.20 -12.13
C LEU A 310 1.46 -5.59 -12.91
N ALA A 311 2.65 -5.51 -12.31
CA ALA A 311 3.86 -5.11 -13.01
C ALA A 311 4.92 -6.19 -12.88
N VAL A 312 5.64 -6.43 -13.98
CA VAL A 312 6.89 -7.19 -13.97
C VAL A 312 8.02 -6.21 -14.21
N ALA A 313 8.96 -6.14 -13.27
CA ALA A 313 10.18 -5.37 -13.40
C ALA A 313 11.37 -6.33 -13.49
N GLY A 314 12.15 -6.23 -14.56
CA GLY A 314 13.35 -7.04 -14.74
C GLY A 314 14.50 -6.20 -15.28
N GLY A 315 15.69 -6.36 -14.72
CA GLY A 315 16.85 -5.55 -15.11
C GLY A 315 18.14 -6.34 -15.24
N TYR A 316 19.09 -5.78 -16.00
CA TYR A 316 20.43 -6.32 -16.19
C TYR A 316 21.37 -5.76 -15.12
N ASN A 317 21.88 -6.63 -14.22
CA ASN A 317 23.06 -6.33 -13.42
C ASN A 317 24.28 -7.05 -14.01
N ARG A 318 25.43 -6.37 -14.01
CA ARG A 318 26.70 -6.83 -14.61
C ARG A 318 27.19 -8.17 -14.02
N ASP A 319 26.79 -8.48 -12.78
CA ASP A 319 27.26 -9.65 -12.03
C ASP A 319 26.38 -10.91 -12.19
N SER A 320 25.57 -11.01 -13.25
CA SER A 320 24.90 -12.24 -13.73
C SER A 320 23.68 -12.74 -12.94
N SER A 321 23.33 -12.15 -11.79
CA SER A 321 22.07 -12.46 -11.12
C SER A 321 20.99 -11.51 -11.59
N TYR A 322 20.05 -12.02 -12.36
CA TYR A 322 18.88 -11.27 -12.78
C TYR A 322 17.79 -11.39 -11.73
N ILE A 323 17.46 -10.25 -11.14
CA ILE A 323 16.36 -10.16 -10.18
C ILE A 323 15.12 -9.72 -10.96
N VAL A 324 14.05 -10.49 -10.79
CA VAL A 324 12.72 -10.16 -11.31
C VAL A 324 11.85 -9.78 -10.13
N HIS A 325 11.20 -8.62 -10.21
CA HIS A 325 10.19 -8.22 -9.26
C HIS A 325 8.81 -8.34 -9.90
N LEU A 326 7.93 -9.07 -9.24
CA LEU A 326 6.51 -9.14 -9.58
C LEU A 326 5.74 -8.30 -8.57
N ILE A 327 5.13 -7.21 -9.05
CA ILE A 327 4.49 -6.21 -8.21
C ILE A 327 3.00 -6.23 -8.52
N ARG A 328 2.19 -6.33 -7.48
CA ARG A 328 0.73 -6.24 -7.58
C ARG A 328 0.29 -5.05 -6.77
N CYS A 329 -0.47 -4.15 -7.36
CA CYS A 329 -1.00 -2.96 -6.70
C CYS A 329 -2.51 -2.90 -6.89
N LYS A 330 -3.24 -2.77 -5.78
CA LYS A 330 -4.70 -2.63 -5.79
C LYS A 330 -5.13 -1.60 -4.75
N GLY A 331 -5.54 -0.42 -5.20
CA GLY A 331 -5.86 0.71 -4.33
C GLY A 331 -4.70 1.08 -3.39
N ASP A 332 -4.88 0.80 -2.10
CA ASP A 332 -3.92 1.02 -1.01
C ASP A 332 -3.12 -0.24 -0.63
N LYS A 333 -3.38 -1.38 -1.28
CA LYS A 333 -2.72 -2.66 -1.08
C LYS A 333 -1.61 -2.87 -2.11
N PHE A 334 -0.55 -3.55 -1.71
CA PHE A 334 0.46 -3.99 -2.66
C PHE A 334 1.09 -5.32 -2.26
N ARG A 335 1.75 -5.97 -3.21
CA ARG A 335 2.60 -7.13 -2.95
C ARG A 335 3.77 -7.09 -3.91
N VAL A 336 4.95 -7.38 -3.40
CA VAL A 336 6.18 -7.52 -4.16
C VAL A 336 6.70 -8.92 -3.91
N ASP A 337 6.77 -9.73 -4.96
CA ASP A 337 7.53 -10.97 -4.95
C ASP A 337 8.83 -10.75 -5.73
N GLU A 338 9.92 -11.29 -5.21
CA GLU A 338 11.24 -11.27 -5.83
C GLU A 338 11.57 -12.68 -6.32
N GLY A 339 12.11 -12.80 -7.53
CA GLY A 339 12.51 -14.08 -8.09
C GLY A 339 13.88 -14.04 -8.74
N ALA A 340 14.53 -15.20 -8.71
CA ALA A 340 15.73 -15.47 -9.49
C ALA A 340 15.34 -16.26 -10.74
N GLY A 341 15.70 -15.75 -11.91
CA GLY A 341 15.46 -16.40 -13.20
C GLY A 341 16.45 -15.93 -14.25
N ASP A 342 16.63 -16.69 -15.33
CA ASP A 342 17.51 -16.25 -16.43
C ASP A 342 16.82 -15.18 -17.27
N THR A 343 17.15 -13.90 -17.05
CA THR A 343 16.61 -12.79 -17.86
C THR A 343 17.62 -12.20 -18.85
N ARG A 344 18.64 -12.98 -19.26
CA ARG A 344 19.65 -12.57 -20.26
C ARG A 344 19.07 -12.07 -21.59
N HIS A 345 17.79 -12.31 -21.86
CA HIS A 345 17.11 -11.97 -23.09
C HIS A 345 15.66 -11.49 -22.88
N VAL A 346 15.40 -10.61 -21.91
CA VAL A 346 14.06 -9.97 -21.83
C VAL A 346 13.76 -9.31 -23.16
N ALA A 347 12.68 -9.73 -23.81
CA ALA A 347 12.26 -9.13 -25.07
C ALA A 347 11.89 -7.65 -24.83
N SER A 348 12.20 -6.78 -25.77
CA SER A 348 11.88 -5.35 -25.68
C SER A 348 10.56 -5.02 -26.38
N GLY A 349 9.93 -3.91 -26.00
CA GLY A 349 8.72 -3.42 -26.67
C GLY A 349 7.53 -4.37 -26.50
N ASP A 350 6.84 -4.67 -27.60
CA ASP A 350 5.57 -5.41 -27.56
C ASP A 350 5.76 -6.93 -27.37
N GLU A 351 6.95 -7.47 -27.68
CA GLU A 351 7.30 -8.88 -27.45
C GLU A 351 7.52 -9.19 -25.95
N MET A 352 7.74 -8.16 -25.13
CA MET A 352 8.02 -8.30 -23.70
C MET A 352 6.90 -9.01 -22.94
N GLU A 353 5.64 -8.73 -23.30
CA GLU A 353 4.48 -9.36 -22.69
C GLU A 353 4.45 -10.88 -22.96
N GLN A 354 4.61 -11.27 -24.23
CA GLN A 354 4.61 -12.68 -24.63
C GLN A 354 5.80 -13.42 -23.99
N TRP A 355 6.94 -12.74 -23.88
CA TRP A 355 8.13 -13.29 -23.22
C TRP A 355 7.88 -13.59 -21.74
N TRP A 356 7.34 -12.63 -20.98
CA TRP A 356 6.99 -12.84 -19.58
C TRP A 356 5.90 -13.89 -19.40
N ARG A 357 4.90 -13.94 -20.30
CA ARG A 357 3.87 -14.99 -20.31
C ARG A 357 4.47 -16.39 -20.49
N GLY A 358 5.44 -16.54 -21.40
CA GLY A 358 6.11 -17.82 -21.66
C GLY A 358 7.01 -18.28 -20.52
N ARG A 359 7.82 -17.37 -19.97
CA ARG A 359 8.89 -17.71 -19.00
C ARG A 359 8.53 -17.46 -17.54
N GLY A 360 7.41 -16.81 -17.24
CA GLY A 360 6.98 -16.55 -15.87
C GLY A 360 6.86 -17.82 -15.01
N LYS A 361 6.59 -18.97 -15.65
CA LYS A 361 6.56 -20.30 -15.00
C LYS A 361 7.93 -20.84 -14.59
N GLU A 362 9.00 -20.33 -15.19
CA GLU A 362 10.39 -20.74 -14.89
C GLU A 362 10.98 -19.97 -13.71
N ILE A 363 10.32 -18.89 -13.26
CA ILE A 363 10.83 -18.00 -12.24
C ILE A 363 10.33 -18.48 -10.88
N LEU A 364 11.26 -18.85 -10.01
CA LEU A 364 10.95 -19.10 -8.62
C LEU A 364 10.78 -17.76 -7.90
N LEU A 365 9.55 -17.40 -7.61
CA LEU A 365 9.21 -16.19 -6.85
C LEU A 365 9.18 -16.49 -5.36
N ALA A 366 9.54 -15.50 -4.55
CA ALA A 366 9.37 -15.49 -3.10
C ALA A 366 8.83 -14.13 -2.68
N GLY A 367 7.89 -14.09 -1.73
CA GLY A 367 7.35 -12.83 -1.21
C GLY A 367 8.44 -12.01 -0.55
N ALA A 368 8.63 -10.77 -1.00
CA ALA A 368 9.58 -9.81 -0.43
C ALA A 368 8.88 -8.80 0.48
N ALA A 369 7.77 -8.23 0.02
CA ALA A 369 6.97 -7.30 0.79
C ALA A 369 5.48 -7.43 0.46
N LEU A 370 4.63 -7.11 1.43
CA LEU A 370 3.18 -7.20 1.32
C LEU A 370 2.55 -6.02 2.06
N CYS A 371 1.47 -5.47 1.53
CA CYS A 371 0.61 -4.55 2.23
C CYS A 371 -0.85 -4.91 2.02
N ASP A 372 -1.57 -5.11 3.12
CA ASP A 372 -2.99 -5.46 3.13
C ASP A 372 -3.92 -4.22 3.07
N GLY A 373 -3.35 -3.03 2.86
CA GLY A 373 -4.02 -1.73 2.93
C GLY A 373 -3.96 -1.08 4.31
N ARG A 374 -3.43 -1.77 5.32
CA ARG A 374 -3.34 -1.28 6.72
C ARG A 374 -2.00 -1.50 7.37
N ARG A 375 -1.26 -2.52 6.93
CA ARG A 375 0.02 -2.94 7.49
C ARG A 375 0.93 -3.29 6.34
N VAL A 376 2.21 -2.98 6.49
CA VAL A 376 3.26 -3.46 5.59
C VAL A 376 4.00 -4.58 6.30
N TYR A 377 4.07 -5.74 5.66
CA TYR A 377 4.79 -6.92 6.08
C TYR A 377 6.03 -7.04 5.19
N GLU A 378 7.20 -7.19 5.81
CA GLU A 378 8.45 -7.48 5.11
C GLU A 378 8.89 -8.90 5.44
N HIS A 379 9.27 -9.65 4.41
CA HIS A 379 9.92 -10.94 4.60
C HIS A 379 11.42 -10.72 4.72
N SER A 380 11.99 -11.12 5.85
CA SER A 380 13.42 -11.31 5.96
C SER A 380 13.75 -12.77 5.79
N PHE A 381 14.73 -13.01 4.92
CA PHE A 381 15.37 -14.31 4.82
C PHE A 381 16.43 -14.39 5.91
N VAL A 382 16.04 -14.87 7.09
CA VAL A 382 17.03 -15.16 8.13
C VAL A 382 17.78 -16.43 7.71
N LYS A 383 19.11 -16.34 7.65
CA LYS A 383 19.96 -17.51 7.44
C LYS A 383 19.90 -18.41 8.67
N SER A 384 18.89 -19.27 8.75
CA SER A 384 18.87 -20.40 9.69
C SER A 384 19.37 -21.64 8.94
N GLU A 385 20.51 -22.21 9.35
CA GLU A 385 21.02 -23.40 8.65
C GLU A 385 20.11 -24.62 8.88
N PRO A 386 19.89 -25.50 7.88
CA PRO A 386 20.47 -25.50 6.52
C PRO A 386 19.53 -24.96 5.41
N TRP A 387 18.42 -24.28 5.73
CA TRP A 387 17.49 -23.76 4.71
C TRP A 387 16.94 -22.37 5.09
N TRP A 388 16.81 -21.50 4.09
CA TRP A 388 16.16 -20.20 4.23
C TRP A 388 14.70 -20.42 4.62
N LYS A 389 14.35 -20.18 5.89
CA LYS A 389 12.94 -20.06 6.28
C LYS A 389 12.55 -18.60 6.11
N PRO A 390 11.56 -18.27 5.26
CA PRO A 390 10.99 -16.94 5.29
C PRO A 390 10.38 -16.72 6.68
N SER A 391 10.88 -15.73 7.41
CA SER A 391 10.24 -15.23 8.63
C SER A 391 9.70 -13.84 8.36
N MET A 392 8.48 -13.61 8.80
CA MET A 392 7.81 -12.31 8.69
C MET A 392 8.23 -11.49 9.91
N ASP A 393 9.42 -10.89 9.86
CA ASP A 393 10.04 -10.29 11.05
C ASP A 393 9.68 -8.82 11.26
N HIS A 394 9.15 -8.14 10.23
CA HIS A 394 8.78 -6.73 10.34
C HIS A 394 7.35 -6.47 9.87
N VAL A 395 6.52 -6.00 10.80
CA VAL A 395 5.22 -5.40 10.52
C VAL A 395 5.32 -3.93 10.85
N SER A 396 5.41 -3.07 9.85
CA SER A 396 5.24 -1.63 10.07
C SER A 396 3.76 -1.29 9.95
N GLN A 397 3.21 -0.67 11.00
CA GLN A 397 1.86 -0.13 10.96
C GLN A 397 1.89 1.23 10.24
N GLY A 398 1.00 1.40 9.27
CA GLY A 398 0.72 2.68 8.61
C GLY A 398 -0.39 2.50 7.59
N ASP A 399 -1.07 3.59 7.22
CA ASP A 399 -2.21 3.55 6.28
C ASP A 399 -1.77 3.14 4.86
N GLY A 400 -1.84 1.84 4.56
CA GLY A 400 -1.74 1.26 3.23
C GLY A 400 -0.58 1.78 2.38
N ARG A 401 -0.89 2.33 1.20
CA ARG A 401 0.09 2.91 0.26
C ARG A 401 0.83 4.12 0.84
N ALA A 402 0.28 4.83 1.83
CA ALA A 402 1.01 5.87 2.57
C ALA A 402 2.10 5.27 3.45
N ALA A 403 1.93 4.04 3.96
CA ALA A 403 3.02 3.31 4.60
C ALA A 403 4.09 2.88 3.60
N ALA A 404 3.68 2.40 2.41
CA ALA A 404 4.63 2.08 1.32
C ALA A 404 5.49 3.28 0.89
N THR A 405 4.89 4.48 0.92
CA THR A 405 5.47 5.72 0.36
C THR A 405 6.05 6.67 1.40
N GLY A 406 5.59 6.57 2.64
CA GLY A 406 5.90 7.48 3.75
C GLY A 406 6.72 6.84 4.88
N VAL A 407 6.79 5.51 4.96
CA VAL A 407 7.75 4.88 5.89
C VAL A 407 9.13 5.32 5.43
N ARG A 408 9.89 5.91 6.35
CA ARG A 408 11.34 5.98 6.27
C ARG A 408 11.81 4.58 5.99
N VAL A 409 12.00 4.33 4.71
CA VAL A 409 12.14 2.99 4.23
C VAL A 409 13.34 2.43 4.95
N SER A 410 13.10 1.47 5.83
CA SER A 410 14.18 0.69 6.40
C SER A 410 15.00 0.20 5.20
N ALA A 411 16.31 0.06 5.33
CA ALA A 411 17.17 -0.28 4.19
C ALA A 411 16.76 -1.58 3.43
N GLY A 412 15.77 -2.34 3.93
CA GLY A 412 15.15 -3.48 3.25
C GLY A 412 14.07 -3.11 2.22
N VAL A 413 13.07 -2.28 2.56
CA VAL A 413 12.00 -1.91 1.59
C VAL A 413 12.46 -0.88 0.56
N SER A 414 13.62 -0.23 0.78
CA SER A 414 14.09 0.85 -0.10
C SER A 414 14.27 0.36 -1.52
N ASN A 415 14.71 -0.89 -1.66
CA ASN A 415 14.91 -1.50 -2.96
C ASN A 415 13.57 -1.79 -3.65
N ALA A 416 12.55 -2.25 -2.91
CA ALA A 416 11.25 -2.56 -3.49
C ALA A 416 10.56 -1.30 -4.08
N ALA A 417 10.65 -0.17 -3.38
CA ALA A 417 10.06 1.11 -3.81
C ALA A 417 10.57 1.57 -5.19
N GLU A 418 11.82 1.23 -5.55
CA GLU A 418 12.43 1.55 -6.84
C GLU A 418 11.82 0.78 -8.02
N PHE A 419 10.96 -0.21 -7.76
CA PHE A 419 10.29 -0.97 -8.81
C PHE A 419 8.80 -0.61 -8.96
N PHE A 420 8.25 0.22 -8.06
CA PHE A 420 6.89 0.74 -8.20
C PHE A 420 6.86 1.82 -9.26
N VAL A 421 6.38 1.46 -10.45
CA VAL A 421 6.36 2.33 -11.62
C VAL A 421 5.61 3.65 -11.38
N ASP A 422 4.54 3.61 -10.60
CA ASP A 422 3.80 4.81 -10.21
C ASP A 422 4.61 5.74 -9.28
N LEU A 423 5.45 5.17 -8.41
CA LEU A 423 6.33 5.93 -7.51
C LEU A 423 7.57 6.45 -8.24
N LEU A 424 8.05 5.74 -9.26
CA LEU A 424 9.09 6.24 -10.16
C LEU A 424 8.58 7.43 -10.97
N ALA A 425 7.40 7.29 -11.59
CA ALA A 425 6.79 8.33 -12.40
C ALA A 425 6.36 9.55 -11.56
N TYR A 426 5.86 9.30 -10.35
CA TYR A 426 5.30 10.29 -9.45
C TYR A 426 5.83 10.05 -8.04
N PRO A 427 7.00 10.59 -7.67
CA PRO A 427 7.70 10.24 -6.43
C PRO A 427 7.03 10.79 -5.19
N PRO A 428 6.96 10.01 -4.09
CA PRO A 428 6.23 10.40 -2.88
C PRO A 428 6.86 11.57 -2.14
N ARG A 429 8.10 11.89 -2.43
CA ARG A 429 8.75 13.11 -1.91
C ARG A 429 8.24 14.39 -2.53
N LEU A 430 7.60 14.32 -3.71
CA LEU A 430 6.82 15.42 -4.28
C LEU A 430 5.38 15.37 -3.76
N ASP A 431 5.24 15.28 -2.45
CA ASP A 431 3.99 15.38 -1.72
C ASP A 431 4.05 16.64 -0.86
N PRO A 432 3.00 17.49 -0.81
CA PRO A 432 2.98 18.66 0.07
C PRO A 432 3.27 18.29 1.52
N GLN A 433 2.86 17.10 1.98
CA GLN A 433 3.20 16.59 3.31
C GLN A 433 4.69 16.38 3.47
N GLN A 434 5.38 15.73 2.54
CA GLN A 434 6.83 15.50 2.71
C GLN A 434 7.67 16.77 2.50
N LEU A 435 7.29 17.61 1.54
CA LEU A 435 7.99 18.87 1.25
C LEU A 435 7.90 19.86 2.40
N ALA A 436 6.79 19.81 3.14
CA ALA A 436 6.49 20.78 4.17
C ALA A 436 6.80 20.22 5.59
N SER A 437 6.57 18.92 5.86
CA SER A 437 6.79 18.26 7.18
C SER A 437 8.21 18.22 7.67
N SER A 438 9.19 18.38 6.78
CA SER A 438 10.57 18.29 7.17
C SER A 438 11.13 19.71 7.32
N PRO A 439 11.40 20.17 8.56
CA PRO A 439 12.20 21.38 8.75
C PRO A 439 13.62 21.22 8.19
N PHE A 440 13.99 20.01 7.75
CA PHE A 440 15.24 19.71 7.11
C PHE A 440 15.19 19.85 5.59
N TRP A 441 14.02 19.88 4.93
CA TRP A 441 13.95 19.99 3.48
C TRP A 441 13.76 21.44 3.02
N THR A 442 14.63 21.90 2.12
CA THR A 442 14.40 23.13 1.36
C THR A 442 14.06 22.76 -0.08
N THR A 443 12.99 23.35 -0.62
CA THR A 443 12.53 23.09 -1.99
C THR A 443 12.90 24.24 -2.91
N TYR A 444 13.53 23.93 -4.05
CA TYR A 444 13.80 24.89 -5.12
C TYR A 444 13.06 24.47 -6.38
N PHE A 445 12.48 25.44 -7.08
CA PHE A 445 11.76 25.21 -8.33
C PHE A 445 12.39 26.03 -9.46
N ASP A 446 12.78 25.35 -10.52
CA ASP A 446 13.30 25.93 -11.74
C ASP A 446 12.37 25.56 -12.91
N PRO A 447 11.49 26.49 -13.35
CA PRO A 447 10.54 26.23 -14.42
C PRO A 447 11.20 26.07 -15.80
N LYS A 448 12.50 26.35 -15.94
CA LYS A 448 13.25 26.16 -17.19
C LYS A 448 13.97 24.81 -17.25
N GLY A 449 13.88 24.00 -16.19
CA GLY A 449 14.46 22.65 -16.14
C GLY A 449 15.98 22.60 -15.98
N GLY A 450 16.68 23.74 -15.97
CA GLY A 450 18.14 23.79 -15.85
C GLY A 450 18.88 22.94 -16.89
N ASN A 451 19.68 21.98 -16.43
CA ASN A 451 20.44 21.02 -17.25
C ASN A 451 19.69 19.70 -17.52
N GLY A 452 18.35 19.73 -17.42
CA GLY A 452 17.48 18.59 -17.68
C GLY A 452 17.18 18.31 -19.14
N PRO A 453 16.38 17.27 -19.42
CA PRO A 453 15.77 17.08 -20.73
C PRO A 453 14.98 18.32 -21.18
N ALA A 454 15.05 18.64 -22.47
CA ALA A 454 14.34 19.78 -23.03
C ALA A 454 12.82 19.69 -22.79
N GLY A 455 12.21 20.77 -22.30
CA GLY A 455 10.78 20.83 -21.97
C GLY A 455 10.42 20.49 -20.53
N SER A 456 11.35 19.88 -19.77
CA SER A 456 11.12 19.56 -18.36
C SER A 456 11.22 20.79 -17.44
N VAL A 457 10.57 20.71 -16.28
CA VAL A 457 10.77 21.60 -15.14
C VAL A 457 11.56 20.86 -14.06
N ARG A 458 12.33 21.58 -13.25
CA ARG A 458 13.18 20.96 -12.22
C ARG A 458 12.71 21.33 -10.82
N VAL A 459 12.60 20.33 -9.96
CA VAL A 459 12.34 20.47 -8.53
C VAL A 459 13.52 19.90 -7.77
N GLU A 460 14.14 20.69 -6.89
CA GLU A 460 15.26 20.24 -6.06
C GLU A 460 14.87 20.23 -4.59
N LEU A 461 15.21 19.17 -3.87
CA LEU A 461 15.00 19.00 -2.44
C LEU A 461 16.36 18.88 -1.75
N TYR A 462 16.62 19.71 -0.73
CA TYR A 462 17.86 19.67 0.05
C TYR A 462 17.60 19.32 1.50
N GLN A 463 18.30 18.32 2.03
CA GLN A 463 18.26 18.00 3.46
C GLN A 463 19.31 18.82 4.21
N GLY A 464 18.96 20.06 4.56
CA GLY A 464 19.82 21.10 5.11
C GLY A 464 19.62 22.44 4.38
N ALA A 465 20.39 23.46 4.78
CA ALA A 465 20.53 24.65 3.95
C ALA A 465 21.54 24.34 2.83
N PRO A 466 21.33 24.78 1.57
CA PRO A 466 22.23 24.42 0.47
C PRO A 466 23.71 24.73 0.72
N ASP A 467 23.97 25.81 1.48
CA ASP A 467 25.32 26.26 1.83
C ASP A 467 25.84 25.65 3.15
N ASP A 468 25.05 24.79 3.81
CA ASP A 468 25.49 24.09 5.02
C ASP A 468 26.38 22.90 4.61
N PRO A 469 27.66 22.86 5.01
CA PRO A 469 28.54 21.72 4.75
C PRO A 469 28.06 20.41 5.40
N ARG A 470 27.02 20.47 6.24
CA ARG A 470 26.34 19.32 6.82
C ARG A 470 25.16 18.82 5.98
N THR A 471 24.86 19.46 4.85
CA THR A 471 23.86 18.95 3.89
C THR A 471 24.34 17.60 3.40
N TYR A 472 23.65 16.55 3.84
CA TYR A 472 24.07 15.18 3.59
C TYR A 472 23.30 14.55 2.42
N TYR A 473 22.24 15.19 1.95
CA TYR A 473 21.36 14.63 0.94
C TYR A 473 20.68 15.70 0.08
N ARG A 474 20.66 15.47 -1.23
CA ARG A 474 20.01 16.32 -2.24
C ARG A 474 19.28 15.43 -3.25
N GLU A 475 18.07 15.81 -3.64
CA GLU A 475 17.36 15.21 -4.76
C GLU A 475 16.99 16.25 -5.80
N GLU A 476 17.05 15.85 -7.06
CA GLU A 476 16.65 16.67 -8.19
C GLU A 476 15.71 15.85 -9.07
N PHE A 477 14.51 16.35 -9.29
CA PHE A 477 13.49 15.74 -10.16
C PHE A 477 13.28 16.62 -11.38
N TRP A 478 13.35 16.02 -12.57
CA TRP A 478 12.93 16.66 -13.81
C TRP A 478 11.58 16.10 -14.22
N LEU A 479 10.58 16.95 -14.23
CA LEU A 479 9.17 16.62 -14.49
C LEU A 479 8.80 17.15 -15.86
N GLU A 480 8.22 16.33 -16.72
CA GLU A 480 7.90 16.71 -18.09
C GLU A 480 6.39 17.01 -18.24
N PRO A 481 5.99 18.28 -18.48
CA PRO A 481 4.58 18.66 -18.63
C PRO A 481 3.82 17.84 -19.68
N LYS A 482 4.47 17.46 -20.79
CA LYS A 482 3.82 16.67 -21.87
C LYS A 482 3.41 15.26 -21.41
N TYR A 483 4.04 14.76 -20.35
CA TYR A 483 3.72 13.48 -19.71
C TYR A 483 2.96 13.67 -18.39
N GLY A 484 2.18 14.75 -18.26
CA GLY A 484 1.44 15.04 -17.03
C GLY A 484 2.37 15.22 -15.82
N TYR A 485 3.57 15.76 -16.03
CA TYR A 485 4.61 15.92 -15.01
C TYR A 485 5.15 14.60 -14.45
N ALA A 486 5.13 13.51 -15.23
CA ALA A 486 5.91 12.32 -14.88
C ALA A 486 7.42 12.66 -14.84
N VAL A 487 8.15 12.03 -13.92
CA VAL A 487 9.60 12.19 -13.78
C VAL A 487 10.29 11.56 -14.98
N VAL A 488 11.11 12.34 -15.70
CA VAL A 488 11.96 11.87 -16.81
C VAL A 488 13.41 11.69 -16.39
N LYS A 489 13.81 12.33 -15.29
CA LYS A 489 15.12 12.17 -14.68
C LYS A 489 15.03 12.42 -13.17
N HIS A 490 15.70 11.60 -12.38
CA HIS A 490 15.86 11.78 -10.95
C HIS A 490 17.35 11.66 -10.60
N VAL A 491 17.87 12.61 -9.84
CA VAL A 491 19.24 12.56 -9.33
C VAL A 491 19.20 12.63 -7.82
N THR A 492 19.77 11.62 -7.17
CA THR A 492 20.02 11.63 -5.73
C THR A 492 21.51 11.85 -5.50
N SER A 493 21.85 12.82 -4.67
CA SER A 493 23.23 13.11 -4.28
C SER A 493 23.38 13.01 -2.77
N CYS A 494 24.33 12.18 -2.32
CA CYS A 494 24.64 11.98 -0.92
C CYS A 494 26.03 12.55 -0.62
N TYR A 495 26.11 13.45 0.36
CA TYR A 495 27.38 13.97 0.85
C TYR A 495 27.75 13.24 2.15
N PRO A 496 28.96 12.65 2.23
CA PRO A 496 29.43 12.09 3.49
C PRO A 496 29.55 13.20 4.54
N PRO A 497 29.34 12.87 5.83
CA PRO A 497 29.55 13.82 6.92
C PRO A 497 30.95 14.45 6.84
N ALA A 498 31.01 15.79 6.83
CA ALA A 498 32.24 16.56 6.66
C ALA A 498 33.32 16.26 7.72
N ASP A 499 32.95 15.70 8.86
CA ASP A 499 33.84 15.35 9.98
C ASP A 499 34.62 14.06 9.77
N LYS A 500 34.26 13.22 8.77
CA LYS A 500 34.88 11.90 8.60
C LYS A 500 35.86 11.80 7.44
N ASP A 501 35.74 12.62 6.39
CA ASP A 501 36.73 12.69 5.30
C ASP A 501 36.47 13.89 4.37
N PRO A 502 37.25 14.99 4.44
CA PRO A 502 37.08 16.14 3.55
C PRO A 502 37.40 15.84 2.08
N LEU A 503 37.97 14.67 1.76
CA LEU A 503 38.29 14.24 0.39
C LEU A 503 37.18 13.39 -0.26
N ARG A 504 36.17 12.95 0.50
CA ARG A 504 35.09 12.17 -0.10
C ARG A 504 34.21 13.06 -0.99
N LYS A 505 34.22 12.74 -2.28
CA LYS A 505 33.42 13.40 -3.32
C LYS A 505 31.94 13.03 -3.16
N GLU A 506 31.08 13.92 -3.64
CA GLU A 506 29.63 13.70 -3.78
C GLU A 506 29.35 12.36 -4.49
N MET A 507 28.58 11.49 -3.86
CA MET A 507 28.04 10.29 -4.51
C MET A 507 26.75 10.67 -5.23
N ARG A 508 26.65 10.35 -6.52
CA ARG A 508 25.48 10.68 -7.35
C ARG A 508 24.88 9.42 -7.96
N TYR A 509 23.59 9.25 -7.74
CA TYR A 509 22.73 8.23 -8.33
C TYR A 509 21.84 8.93 -9.34
N ILE A 510 21.89 8.53 -10.62
CA ILE A 510 21.13 9.16 -11.69
C ILE A 510 20.18 8.12 -12.28
N HIS A 511 18.88 8.37 -12.19
CA HIS A 511 17.85 7.59 -12.88
C HIS A 511 17.33 8.40 -14.06
N GLU A 512 17.35 7.81 -15.25
CA GLU A 512 16.75 8.35 -16.46
C GLU A 512 15.59 7.45 -16.88
N TYR A 513 14.41 8.04 -17.06
CA TYR A 513 13.19 7.30 -17.39
C TYR A 513 12.82 7.53 -18.85
N GLY A 514 12.41 6.48 -19.55
CA GLY A 514 12.12 6.51 -20.98
C GLY A 514 10.99 5.56 -21.38
N ASP A 515 10.67 5.60 -22.68
CA ASP A 515 9.61 4.82 -23.32
C ASP A 515 8.27 4.91 -22.55
N PHE A 516 7.73 6.13 -22.50
CA PHE A 516 6.53 6.40 -21.72
C PHE A 516 5.27 5.81 -22.40
N ARG A 517 4.44 5.13 -21.62
CA ARG A 517 3.12 4.64 -22.00
C ARG A 517 2.05 5.23 -21.09
N GLN A 518 0.77 5.03 -21.45
CA GLN A 518 -0.36 5.50 -20.64
C GLN A 518 -1.13 4.33 -20.03
N THR A 519 -1.63 4.52 -18.82
CA THR A 519 -2.62 3.63 -18.20
C THR A 519 -3.96 3.75 -18.94
N PRO A 520 -4.94 2.84 -18.73
CA PRO A 520 -6.28 2.97 -19.30
C PRO A 520 -6.99 4.29 -18.96
N ARG A 521 -6.54 4.99 -17.90
CA ARG A 521 -7.05 6.30 -17.47
C ARG A 521 -6.25 7.48 -18.04
N GLY A 522 -5.30 7.23 -18.95
CA GLY A 522 -4.47 8.26 -19.59
C GLY A 522 -3.30 8.76 -18.75
N ILE A 523 -2.95 8.09 -17.64
CA ILE A 523 -1.84 8.50 -16.77
C ILE A 523 -0.53 7.98 -17.35
N TRP A 524 0.47 8.84 -17.49
CA TRP A 524 1.77 8.45 -18.08
C TRP A 524 2.64 7.67 -17.08
N TYR A 525 3.41 6.72 -17.60
CA TYR A 525 4.41 5.96 -16.83
C TYR A 525 5.57 5.49 -17.71
N PRO A 526 6.79 5.34 -17.17
CA PRO A 526 7.92 4.83 -17.94
C PRO A 526 7.90 3.30 -18.02
N THR A 527 8.29 2.73 -19.16
CA THR A 527 8.56 1.28 -19.30
C THR A 527 10.06 0.96 -19.19
N VAL A 528 10.92 1.97 -19.15
CA VAL A 528 12.37 1.81 -19.00
C VAL A 528 12.91 2.79 -17.96
N SER A 529 13.73 2.28 -17.04
CA SER A 529 14.58 3.05 -16.14
C SER A 529 16.03 2.70 -16.40
N ARG A 530 16.88 3.71 -16.61
CA ARG A 530 18.34 3.55 -16.70
C ARG A 530 18.97 4.17 -15.46
N TRP A 531 19.74 3.38 -14.75
CA TRP A 531 20.36 3.75 -13.50
C TRP A 531 21.87 3.88 -13.67
N LYS A 532 22.38 5.08 -13.52
CA LYS A 532 23.81 5.40 -13.59
C LYS A 532 24.31 5.71 -12.19
N ASN A 533 25.08 4.78 -11.64
CA ASN A 533 25.65 4.91 -10.30
C ASN A 533 27.10 5.30 -10.34
N ALA A 534 27.45 6.42 -9.71
CA ALA A 534 28.82 6.78 -9.43
C ALA A 534 29.24 6.18 -8.08
N PHE A 535 29.79 4.96 -8.08
CA PHE A 535 30.39 4.40 -6.86
C PHE A 535 31.84 4.82 -6.74
N TRP A 536 32.26 5.09 -5.50
CA TRP A 536 33.68 5.20 -5.20
C TRP A 536 34.27 3.79 -5.20
N SER A 537 35.07 3.50 -6.22
CA SER A 537 35.71 2.20 -6.32
C SER A 537 36.81 2.12 -5.27
N GLU A 538 36.64 1.25 -4.27
CA GLU A 538 37.73 0.86 -3.36
C GLU A 538 38.77 -0.04 -4.05
N ASN A 539 38.64 -0.24 -5.37
CA ASN A 539 39.58 -1.04 -6.13
C ASN A 539 40.98 -0.47 -5.93
N LYS A 540 41.79 -1.21 -5.17
CA LYS A 540 43.14 -0.83 -4.75
C LYS A 540 44.07 -0.51 -5.93
N ASN A 541 43.70 -0.95 -7.14
CA ASN A 541 44.44 -0.72 -8.36
C ASN A 541 44.13 0.63 -9.04
N LYS A 542 43.04 1.32 -8.65
CA LYS A 542 42.68 2.68 -9.11
C LYS A 542 42.08 3.52 -7.97
N PRO A 543 42.84 3.78 -6.89
CA PRO A 543 42.34 4.57 -5.76
C PRO A 543 41.90 5.96 -6.24
N GLY A 544 40.62 6.29 -6.00
CA GLY A 544 40.03 7.59 -6.35
C GLY A 544 39.29 7.65 -7.70
N GLY A 545 39.16 6.54 -8.44
CA GLY A 545 38.33 6.45 -9.63
C GLY A 545 36.83 6.34 -9.30
N ILE A 546 35.99 7.12 -9.98
CA ILE A 546 34.54 6.91 -9.98
C ILE A 546 34.25 5.88 -11.07
N GLU A 547 33.73 4.73 -10.69
CA GLU A 547 33.19 3.77 -11.65
C GLU A 547 31.70 4.05 -11.84
N PHE A 548 31.29 4.15 -13.10
CA PHE A 548 29.87 4.26 -13.45
C PHE A 548 29.34 2.85 -13.74
N HIS A 549 28.30 2.45 -13.01
CA HIS A 549 27.49 1.29 -13.37
C HIS A 549 26.24 1.78 -14.08
N ASP A 550 25.94 1.19 -15.24
CA ASP A 550 24.73 1.47 -16.01
C ASP A 550 23.85 0.20 -15.93
N GLU A 551 22.76 0.29 -15.17
CA GLU A 551 21.77 -0.77 -15.05
C GLU A 551 20.50 -0.33 -15.77
N VAL A 552 19.85 -1.26 -16.47
CA VAL A 552 18.59 -0.97 -17.18
C VAL A 552 17.53 -1.90 -16.63
N THR A 553 16.44 -1.31 -16.15
CA THR A 553 15.23 -1.99 -15.70
C THR A 553 14.11 -1.75 -16.70
N TYR A 554 13.49 -2.83 -17.15
CA TYR A 554 12.31 -2.81 -18.00
C TYR A 554 11.07 -3.12 -17.18
N PHE A 555 9.98 -2.41 -17.46
CA PHE A 555 8.70 -2.57 -16.81
C PHE A 555 7.63 -2.96 -17.82
N HIS A 556 6.89 -4.01 -17.51
CA HIS A 556 5.66 -4.39 -18.19
C HIS A 556 4.50 -4.29 -17.20
N LEU A 557 3.41 -3.61 -17.57
CA LEU A 557 2.23 -3.42 -16.71
C LEU A 557 0.98 -4.02 -17.38
N ASP A 558 0.25 -4.82 -16.62
CA ASP A 558 -1.08 -5.34 -16.95
C ASP A 558 -2.12 -4.72 -16.00
N PHE A 559 -2.93 -3.81 -16.54
CA PHE A 559 -4.04 -3.16 -15.83
C PHE A 559 -5.35 -3.98 -15.89
N THR A 560 -5.34 -5.12 -16.58
CA THR A 560 -6.48 -6.04 -16.71
C THR A 560 -6.36 -7.25 -15.80
N ALA A 561 -5.19 -7.44 -15.18
CA ALA A 561 -4.94 -8.53 -14.25
C ALA A 561 -5.95 -8.54 -13.09
N GLU A 562 -6.52 -9.71 -12.81
CA GLU A 562 -7.38 -9.89 -11.65
C GLU A 562 -6.52 -9.94 -10.37
N LEU A 563 -6.79 -9.01 -9.46
CA LEU A 563 -6.09 -8.91 -8.18
C LEU A 563 -7.07 -9.23 -7.04
N PRO A 564 -7.36 -10.51 -6.74
CA PRO A 564 -8.20 -10.87 -5.61
C PRO A 564 -7.61 -10.36 -4.30
N ASP A 565 -8.48 -9.98 -3.36
CA ASP A 565 -8.06 -9.39 -2.09
C ASP A 565 -7.22 -10.33 -1.24
N GLU A 566 -7.42 -11.64 -1.41
CA GLU A 566 -6.66 -12.70 -0.75
C GLU A 566 -5.15 -12.63 -1.05
N LEU A 567 -4.74 -12.11 -2.20
CA LEU A 567 -3.31 -11.96 -2.55
C LEU A 567 -2.56 -11.02 -1.61
N PHE A 568 -3.29 -10.09 -0.99
CA PHE A 568 -2.75 -9.07 -0.10
C PHE A 568 -2.84 -9.47 1.38
N SER A 569 -3.30 -10.68 1.69
CA SER A 569 -3.41 -11.19 3.06
C SER A 569 -2.08 -11.78 3.54
N SER A 570 -1.70 -11.50 4.78
CA SER A 570 -0.52 -12.12 5.43
C SER A 570 -0.65 -13.64 5.56
N ASP A 571 -1.88 -14.15 5.57
CA ASP A 571 -2.18 -15.58 5.73
C ASP A 571 -2.20 -16.34 4.40
N TRP A 572 -1.88 -15.66 3.29
CA TRP A 572 -1.95 -16.27 1.98
C TRP A 572 -0.87 -17.33 1.79
N GLN A 573 -1.33 -18.58 1.62
CA GLN A 573 -0.50 -19.77 1.33
C GLN A 573 -0.74 -20.30 -0.09
N GLY A 574 -1.37 -19.51 -0.96
CA GLY A 574 -1.65 -19.90 -2.35
C GLY A 574 -0.38 -20.09 -3.18
N ASP A 575 -0.52 -20.72 -4.34
CA ASP A 575 0.55 -20.79 -5.33
C ASP A 575 0.97 -19.37 -5.73
N LEU A 576 2.25 -19.01 -5.53
CA LEU A 576 2.87 -17.73 -5.90
C LEU A 576 2.63 -17.34 -7.36
N LEU A 577 2.36 -18.33 -8.21
CA LEU A 577 2.02 -18.16 -9.62
C LEU A 577 0.52 -17.93 -9.89
N ALA A 578 -0.37 -18.17 -8.93
CA ALA A 578 -1.80 -17.87 -9.01
C ALA A 578 -1.99 -16.33 -9.07
N GLY A 579 -1.95 -15.79 -10.28
CA GLY A 579 -1.97 -14.35 -10.55
C GLY A 579 -1.08 -13.93 -11.72
N ILE A 580 -0.14 -14.79 -12.18
CA ILE A 580 0.49 -14.66 -13.51
C ILE A 580 -0.43 -15.28 -14.60
N HIS A 581 -1.74 -15.28 -14.34
CA HIS A 581 -2.72 -15.37 -15.40
C HIS A 581 -2.98 -13.94 -15.84
N PHE A 582 -2.03 -13.38 -16.59
CA PHE A 582 -2.32 -12.19 -17.39
C PHE A 582 -3.65 -12.44 -18.09
N ALA A 583 -4.63 -11.55 -17.89
CA ALA A 583 -6.00 -11.79 -18.32
C ALA A 583 -5.95 -12.37 -19.73
N GLN A 584 -6.35 -13.63 -19.85
CA GLN A 584 -6.69 -14.12 -21.16
C GLN A 584 -7.82 -13.18 -21.55
N ARG A 585 -7.58 -12.28 -22.52
CA ARG A 585 -8.68 -11.94 -23.41
C ARG A 585 -9.31 -13.30 -23.71
N ASP A 586 -10.60 -13.46 -23.45
CA ASP A 586 -11.37 -14.65 -23.80
C ASP A 586 -11.28 -14.85 -25.33
N GLU A 587 -10.12 -15.24 -25.82
CA GLU A 587 -9.98 -16.19 -26.89
C GLU A 587 -10.67 -17.41 -26.31
N LYS A 588 -11.95 -17.57 -26.65
CA LYS A 588 -12.71 -18.81 -26.50
C LYS A 588 -11.71 -19.95 -26.53
N ALA A 589 -11.61 -20.73 -25.45
CA ALA A 589 -10.76 -21.91 -25.43
C ALA A 589 -10.95 -22.63 -26.77
N THR A 590 -9.95 -22.54 -27.64
CA THR A 590 -10.06 -23.18 -28.95
C THR A 590 -10.07 -24.68 -28.67
N SER A 591 -10.74 -25.46 -29.52
CA SER A 591 -10.83 -26.92 -29.34
C SER A 591 -9.47 -27.63 -29.24
N ASP A 592 -8.37 -26.91 -29.44
CA ASP A 592 -7.00 -27.41 -29.40
C ASP A 592 -6.50 -27.73 -27.98
N ASP A 593 -7.11 -27.20 -26.91
CA ASP A 593 -6.69 -27.47 -25.52
C ASP A 593 -7.84 -27.95 -24.62
N LEU A 594 -8.31 -29.16 -24.94
CA LEU A 594 -9.45 -29.79 -24.27
C LEU A 594 -9.28 -29.93 -22.74
N GLY A 595 -8.05 -30.03 -22.26
CA GLY A 595 -7.75 -30.20 -20.83
C GLY A 595 -8.08 -28.99 -19.96
N LYS A 596 -8.16 -27.80 -20.55
CA LYS A 596 -8.50 -26.56 -19.82
C LYS A 596 -10.00 -26.35 -19.65
N ILE A 597 -10.84 -27.20 -20.24
CA ILE A 597 -12.29 -27.05 -20.21
C ILE A 597 -12.80 -27.46 -18.83
N ARG A 598 -13.27 -26.47 -18.07
CA ARG A 598 -13.89 -26.67 -16.75
C ARG A 598 -15.34 -27.13 -16.88
N PRO A 599 -15.88 -27.89 -15.91
CA PRO A 599 -17.31 -28.15 -15.84
C PRO A 599 -18.12 -26.83 -15.80
N PRO A 600 -19.34 -26.77 -16.35
CA PRO A 600 -20.11 -25.53 -16.43
C PRO A 600 -20.47 -24.97 -15.03
N GLY A 601 -20.68 -25.84 -14.04
CA GLY A 601 -20.86 -25.46 -12.63
C GLY A 601 -19.58 -25.04 -11.90
N GLY A 602 -18.45 -25.00 -12.61
CA GLY A 602 -17.09 -24.90 -12.09
C GLY A 602 -16.59 -26.21 -11.46
N VAL A 603 -15.45 -26.17 -10.78
CA VAL A 603 -14.77 -27.38 -10.26
C VAL A 603 -15.56 -27.97 -9.08
N PRO A 604 -16.05 -29.22 -9.18
CA PRO A 604 -16.79 -29.84 -8.10
C PRO A 604 -15.89 -30.11 -6.89
N LEU A 605 -16.44 -30.00 -5.66
CA LEU A 605 -15.70 -30.35 -4.43
C LEU A 605 -15.36 -31.84 -4.35
N PHE A 606 -16.19 -32.68 -4.96
CA PHE A 606 -16.04 -34.13 -4.97
C PHE A 606 -15.84 -34.60 -6.40
N PRO A 607 -14.58 -34.74 -6.85
CA PRO A 607 -14.28 -35.34 -8.14
C PRO A 607 -14.95 -36.71 -8.31
N SER A 608 -15.51 -36.98 -9.49
CA SER A 608 -16.14 -38.28 -9.76
C SER A 608 -15.15 -39.43 -9.58
N GLY A 609 -15.48 -40.39 -8.73
CA GLY A 609 -14.62 -41.56 -8.45
C GLY A 609 -13.46 -41.29 -7.49
N ALA A 610 -13.23 -40.05 -7.05
CA ALA A 610 -12.28 -39.78 -5.97
C ALA A 610 -12.81 -40.27 -4.63
N ARG A 611 -11.92 -40.76 -3.77
CA ARG A 611 -12.28 -41.01 -2.37
C ARG A 611 -12.62 -39.67 -1.72
N ILE A 612 -13.79 -39.60 -1.06
CA ILE A 612 -14.15 -38.46 -0.23
C ILE A 612 -13.10 -38.32 0.86
N THR A 613 -12.30 -37.25 0.78
CA THR A 613 -11.30 -36.93 1.80
C THR A 613 -11.94 -36.11 2.91
N VAL A 614 -11.32 -36.11 4.09
CA VAL A 614 -11.73 -35.23 5.20
C VAL A 614 -11.75 -33.77 4.75
N GLN A 615 -10.74 -33.34 3.99
CA GLN A 615 -10.64 -31.99 3.45
C GLN A 615 -11.81 -31.61 2.53
N ALA A 616 -12.24 -32.53 1.66
CA ALA A 616 -13.39 -32.28 0.78
C ALA A 616 -14.71 -32.21 1.58
N GLY A 617 -14.84 -33.06 2.61
CA GLY A 617 -15.94 -32.99 3.58
C GLY A 617 -15.98 -31.64 4.32
N ASP A 618 -14.83 -31.18 4.82
CA ASP A 618 -14.70 -29.89 5.50
C ASP A 618 -15.02 -28.72 4.57
N ALA A 619 -14.59 -28.77 3.30
CA ALA A 619 -14.92 -27.76 2.31
C ALA A 619 -16.42 -27.69 2.02
N ALA A 620 -17.09 -28.84 1.91
CA ALA A 620 -18.54 -28.90 1.73
C ALA A 620 -19.28 -28.37 2.95
N ALA A 621 -18.85 -28.72 4.16
CA ALA A 621 -19.40 -28.19 5.41
C ALA A 621 -19.27 -26.67 5.48
N LYS A 622 -18.08 -26.13 5.18
CA LYS A 622 -17.85 -24.67 5.15
C LYS A 622 -18.73 -23.95 4.13
N ARG A 623 -18.95 -24.55 2.95
CA ARG A 623 -19.87 -23.97 1.95
C ARG A 623 -21.33 -24.02 2.41
N LEU A 624 -21.76 -25.12 3.06
CA LEU A 624 -23.09 -25.23 3.66
C LEU A 624 -23.31 -24.17 4.74
N GLU A 625 -22.32 -23.92 5.59
CA GLU A 625 -22.36 -22.91 6.65
C GLU A 625 -22.35 -21.49 6.09
N ALA A 626 -21.60 -21.24 5.01
CA ALA A 626 -21.50 -19.93 4.38
C ALA A 626 -22.78 -19.51 3.64
N ALA A 627 -23.52 -20.47 3.06
CA ALA A 627 -24.74 -20.19 2.33
C ALA A 627 -25.93 -19.96 3.29
N PRO A 628 -26.68 -18.86 3.17
CA PRO A 628 -27.85 -18.63 4.02
C PRO A 628 -28.86 -19.78 3.88
N ALA A 629 -29.28 -20.37 5.00
CA ALA A 629 -30.20 -21.52 5.00
C ALA A 629 -31.48 -21.24 4.19
N LYS A 630 -32.02 -20.02 4.29
CA LYS A 630 -33.19 -19.57 3.51
C LYS A 630 -32.99 -19.65 1.99
N ASP A 631 -31.77 -19.44 1.51
CA ASP A 631 -31.47 -19.46 0.07
C ASP A 631 -31.24 -20.90 -0.40
N LEU A 632 -30.61 -21.74 0.43
CA LEU A 632 -30.55 -23.19 0.19
C LEU A 632 -31.95 -23.83 0.15
N ASP A 633 -32.89 -23.37 0.99
CA ASP A 633 -34.27 -23.84 0.98
C ASP A 633 -35.04 -23.44 -0.27
N LYS A 634 -34.82 -22.22 -0.79
CA LYS A 634 -35.35 -21.83 -2.10
C LYS A 634 -34.83 -22.73 -3.20
N TRP A 635 -33.53 -23.06 -3.17
CA TRP A 635 -32.92 -23.98 -4.12
C TRP A 635 -33.53 -25.38 -4.05
N VAL A 636 -33.75 -25.93 -2.86
CA VAL A 636 -34.43 -27.23 -2.70
C VAL A 636 -35.83 -27.19 -3.29
N ALA A 637 -36.63 -26.17 -2.98
CA ALA A 637 -37.99 -26.03 -3.50
C ALA A 637 -38.02 -25.91 -5.04
N GLU A 638 -37.04 -25.21 -5.61
CA GLU A 638 -36.92 -25.04 -7.05
C GLU A 638 -36.47 -26.34 -7.75
N LEU A 639 -35.56 -27.10 -7.13
CA LEU A 639 -35.20 -28.44 -7.60
C LEU A 639 -36.40 -29.40 -7.51
N GLU A 640 -37.25 -29.28 -6.49
CA GLU A 640 -38.47 -30.08 -6.35
C GLU A 640 -39.42 -29.77 -7.51
N ARG A 641 -39.62 -28.48 -7.83
CA ARG A 641 -40.40 -28.04 -8.98
C ARG A 641 -39.87 -28.60 -10.30
N LEU A 642 -38.56 -28.50 -10.54
CA LEU A 642 -37.94 -28.92 -11.79
C LEU A 642 -37.96 -30.43 -11.98
N THR A 643 -37.74 -31.18 -10.90
CA THR A 643 -37.64 -32.65 -10.97
C THR A 643 -38.98 -33.36 -10.79
N GLY A 644 -39.98 -32.67 -10.23
CA GLY A 644 -41.25 -33.26 -9.82
C GLY A 644 -41.11 -34.28 -8.68
N LYS A 645 -39.94 -34.35 -8.04
CA LYS A 645 -39.67 -35.24 -6.90
C LYS A 645 -39.54 -34.40 -5.63
N LYS A 646 -40.31 -34.74 -4.60
CA LYS A 646 -40.17 -34.15 -3.28
C LYS A 646 -39.13 -34.93 -2.46
N PRO A 647 -38.15 -34.28 -1.81
CA PRO A 647 -37.24 -34.99 -0.91
C PRO A 647 -38.01 -35.56 0.30
N GLU A 648 -37.82 -36.84 0.57
CA GLU A 648 -38.48 -37.55 1.67
C GLU A 648 -37.75 -37.31 3.00
N GLY A 649 -38.16 -36.24 3.68
CA GLY A 649 -37.66 -35.89 4.99
C GLY A 649 -36.34 -35.12 4.97
N TRP A 650 -35.82 -34.87 6.18
CA TRP A 650 -34.70 -33.95 6.38
C TRP A 650 -33.39 -34.45 5.76
N LEU A 651 -33.12 -35.77 5.76
CA LEU A 651 -31.88 -36.32 5.21
C LEU A 651 -31.78 -36.12 3.70
N GLU A 652 -32.84 -36.39 2.94
CA GLU A 652 -32.84 -36.15 1.49
C GLU A 652 -32.73 -34.66 1.16
N GLN A 653 -33.40 -33.81 1.94
CA GLN A 653 -33.30 -32.35 1.81
C GLN A 653 -31.85 -31.87 2.03
N GLN A 654 -31.16 -32.36 3.06
CA GLN A 654 -29.74 -32.05 3.26
C GLN A 654 -28.86 -32.62 2.14
N GLY A 655 -29.20 -33.80 1.61
CA GLY A 655 -28.53 -34.38 0.44
C GLY A 655 -28.57 -33.43 -0.75
N TRP A 656 -29.73 -32.81 -1.03
CA TRP A 656 -29.89 -31.85 -2.12
C TRP A 656 -29.12 -30.55 -1.89
N ARG A 657 -29.14 -30.02 -0.66
CA ARG A 657 -28.31 -28.86 -0.29
C ARG A 657 -26.83 -29.15 -0.49
N THR A 658 -26.39 -30.34 -0.08
CA THR A 658 -25.00 -30.78 -0.23
C THR A 658 -24.61 -30.92 -1.70
N GLU A 659 -25.47 -31.52 -2.54
CA GLU A 659 -25.25 -31.63 -3.98
C GLU A 659 -25.13 -30.24 -4.64
N PHE A 660 -25.98 -29.29 -4.27
CA PHE A 660 -25.91 -27.92 -4.77
C PHE A 660 -24.56 -27.26 -4.44
N VAL A 661 -24.15 -27.22 -3.17
CA VAL A 661 -22.90 -26.54 -2.79
C VAL A 661 -21.64 -27.23 -3.29
N SER A 662 -21.74 -28.53 -3.59
CA SER A 662 -20.63 -29.33 -4.08
C SER A 662 -20.41 -29.16 -5.58
N ARG A 663 -21.49 -28.98 -6.36
CA ARG A 663 -21.44 -28.93 -7.82
C ARG A 663 -21.50 -27.54 -8.41
N VAL A 664 -22.20 -26.62 -7.76
CA VAL A 664 -22.40 -25.26 -8.26
C VAL A 664 -21.36 -24.35 -7.61
N SER A 665 -20.08 -24.65 -7.87
CA SER A 665 -18.96 -23.89 -7.31
C SER A 665 -18.97 -22.43 -7.74
N VAL A 666 -19.54 -22.10 -8.90
CA VAL A 666 -19.75 -20.74 -9.40
C VAL A 666 -20.68 -19.88 -8.52
N ALA A 667 -21.44 -20.50 -7.60
CA ALA A 667 -22.20 -19.77 -6.58
C ALA A 667 -21.32 -19.36 -5.37
N PHE A 668 -20.01 -19.65 -5.41
CA PHE A 668 -19.07 -19.41 -4.33
C PHE A 668 -17.78 -18.77 -4.84
N ASP A 669 -17.26 -17.80 -4.09
CA ASP A 669 -15.91 -17.29 -4.26
C ASP A 669 -15.00 -18.11 -3.32
N GLY A 670 -14.55 -19.26 -3.82
CA GLY A 670 -13.85 -20.27 -3.03
C GLY A 670 -14.79 -21.00 -2.07
N LEU A 671 -14.73 -20.64 -0.78
CA LEU A 671 -15.60 -21.16 0.29
C LEU A 671 -16.66 -20.16 0.75
N LYS A 672 -16.63 -18.92 0.25
CA LYS A 672 -17.57 -17.85 0.63
C LYS A 672 -18.77 -17.85 -0.32
N TRP A 673 -19.96 -17.63 0.21
CA TRP A 673 -21.18 -17.50 -0.58
C TRP A 673 -21.15 -16.25 -1.46
N ASN A 674 -21.32 -16.41 -2.78
CA ASN A 674 -21.47 -15.30 -3.72
C ASN A 674 -22.96 -15.10 -4.03
N ALA A 675 -23.61 -14.23 -3.25
CA ALA A 675 -25.06 -14.02 -3.33
C ALA A 675 -25.53 -13.56 -4.72
N LYS A 676 -24.71 -12.78 -5.45
CA LYS A 676 -25.07 -12.29 -6.78
C LYS A 676 -25.05 -13.42 -7.82
N SER A 677 -23.98 -14.21 -7.84
CA SER A 677 -23.88 -15.37 -8.74
C SER A 677 -24.97 -16.41 -8.44
N ALA A 678 -25.21 -16.69 -7.16
CA ALA A 678 -26.26 -17.60 -6.73
C ALA A 678 -27.66 -17.13 -7.13
N ASP A 679 -27.98 -15.84 -7.00
CA ASP A 679 -29.29 -15.30 -7.41
C ASP A 679 -29.49 -15.36 -8.93
N ASN A 680 -28.45 -15.05 -9.71
CA ASN A 680 -28.50 -15.20 -11.18
C ASN A 680 -28.82 -16.66 -11.58
N LEU A 681 -28.08 -17.61 -11.01
CA LEU A 681 -28.33 -19.04 -11.26
C LEU A 681 -29.74 -19.45 -10.82
N PHE A 682 -30.24 -18.89 -9.72
CA PHE A 682 -31.60 -19.16 -9.25
C PHE A 682 -32.66 -18.59 -10.20
N GLN A 683 -32.46 -17.40 -10.78
CA GLN A 683 -33.38 -16.87 -11.79
C GLN A 683 -33.39 -17.74 -13.06
N ARG A 684 -32.24 -18.26 -13.50
CA ARG A 684 -32.16 -19.24 -14.59
C ARG A 684 -32.93 -20.52 -14.27
N ALA A 685 -32.80 -21.04 -13.06
CA ALA A 685 -33.55 -22.21 -12.62
C ALA A 685 -35.07 -22.02 -12.75
N LYS A 686 -35.57 -20.83 -12.38
CA LYS A 686 -36.99 -20.48 -12.46
C LYS A 686 -37.56 -20.43 -13.87
N THR A 687 -36.74 -20.10 -14.86
CA THR A 687 -37.18 -19.98 -16.27
C THR A 687 -37.18 -21.33 -16.98
N MET A 688 -36.50 -22.34 -16.45
CA MET A 688 -36.51 -23.70 -17.00
C MET A 688 -37.85 -24.41 -16.71
N PRO A 689 -38.56 -24.92 -17.74
CA PRO A 689 -39.75 -25.75 -17.54
C PRO A 689 -39.41 -27.12 -16.92
N SER A 690 -40.25 -27.63 -16.03
CA SER A 690 -40.04 -28.98 -15.45
C SER A 690 -40.12 -30.10 -16.48
N SER A 691 -40.91 -29.91 -17.54
CA SER A 691 -40.95 -30.82 -18.69
C SER A 691 -39.59 -30.92 -19.39
N GLU A 692 -38.85 -29.82 -19.49
CA GLU A 692 -37.51 -29.81 -20.09
C GLU A 692 -36.52 -30.57 -19.21
N ALA A 693 -36.50 -30.32 -17.90
CA ALA A 693 -35.63 -31.05 -16.97
C ALA A 693 -35.85 -32.58 -17.05
N LYS A 694 -37.10 -33.02 -17.22
CA LYS A 694 -37.44 -34.44 -17.45
C LYS A 694 -36.86 -34.97 -18.77
N VAL A 695 -37.00 -34.24 -19.86
CA VAL A 695 -36.48 -34.63 -21.18
C VAL A 695 -34.95 -34.74 -21.16
N TRP A 696 -34.27 -33.81 -20.49
CA TRP A 696 -32.82 -33.86 -20.28
C TRP A 696 -32.42 -35.07 -19.45
N LYS A 697 -33.14 -35.38 -18.36
CA LYS A 697 -32.90 -36.56 -17.54
C LYS A 697 -32.94 -37.85 -18.37
N GLU A 698 -34.00 -38.05 -19.14
CA GLU A 698 -34.16 -39.24 -20.00
C GLU A 698 -33.04 -39.34 -21.06
N ALA A 699 -32.58 -38.20 -21.58
CA ALA A 699 -31.46 -38.16 -22.52
C ALA A 699 -30.13 -38.53 -21.85
N PHE A 700 -29.85 -38.01 -20.65
CA PHE A 700 -28.67 -38.39 -19.89
C PHE A 700 -28.67 -39.87 -19.49
N GLU A 701 -29.78 -40.38 -18.96
CA GLU A 701 -29.90 -41.80 -18.58
C GLU A 701 -29.64 -42.73 -19.76
N ARG A 702 -30.10 -42.35 -20.97
CA ARG A 702 -29.82 -43.09 -22.20
C ARG A 702 -28.34 -43.07 -22.58
N VAL A 703 -27.69 -41.91 -22.55
CA VAL A 703 -26.27 -41.77 -22.93
C VAL A 703 -25.37 -42.47 -21.92
N LEU A 704 -25.67 -42.33 -20.63
CA LEU A 704 -24.87 -42.88 -19.54
C LEU A 704 -25.16 -44.36 -19.25
N ASN A 705 -26.28 -44.88 -19.77
CA ASN A 705 -26.79 -46.22 -19.48
C ASN A 705 -26.87 -46.49 -17.97
N ASP A 706 -27.36 -45.49 -17.22
CA ASP A 706 -27.41 -45.48 -15.76
C ASP A 706 -28.54 -44.58 -15.28
N GLU A 707 -29.10 -44.85 -14.08
CA GLU A 707 -30.12 -44.00 -13.49
C GLU A 707 -29.48 -42.71 -12.96
N VAL A 708 -30.06 -41.56 -13.33
CA VAL A 708 -29.53 -40.27 -12.90
C VAL A 708 -30.34 -39.73 -11.73
N VAL A 709 -29.65 -39.39 -10.63
CA VAL A 709 -30.25 -38.72 -9.47
C VAL A 709 -30.96 -37.45 -9.95
N PRO A 710 -32.29 -37.31 -9.74
CA PRO A 710 -33.07 -36.27 -10.41
C PRO A 710 -32.56 -34.84 -10.22
N CYS A 711 -32.11 -34.48 -9.02
CA CYS A 711 -31.63 -33.13 -8.73
C CYS A 711 -30.30 -32.77 -9.40
N ARG A 712 -29.52 -33.75 -9.88
CA ARG A 712 -28.22 -33.48 -10.52
C ARG A 712 -28.36 -32.92 -11.94
N VAL A 713 -29.45 -33.24 -12.64
CA VAL A 713 -29.67 -32.77 -14.01
C VAL A 713 -29.82 -31.25 -14.05
N PRO A 714 -30.74 -30.61 -13.30
CA PRO A 714 -30.81 -29.15 -13.25
C PRO A 714 -29.50 -28.49 -12.84
N LEU A 715 -28.80 -29.04 -11.84
CA LEU A 715 -27.56 -28.46 -11.31
C LEU A 715 -26.42 -28.38 -12.35
N VAL A 716 -26.43 -29.27 -13.34
CA VAL A 716 -25.46 -29.26 -14.44
C VAL A 716 -25.91 -28.35 -15.59
N LEU A 717 -27.22 -28.20 -15.80
CA LEU A 717 -27.76 -27.38 -16.90
C LEU A 717 -27.83 -25.88 -16.58
N ILE A 718 -28.18 -25.52 -15.36
CA ILE A 718 -28.40 -24.12 -14.94
C ILE A 718 -27.16 -23.21 -15.12
N PRO A 719 -25.93 -23.69 -14.85
CA PRO A 719 -24.73 -22.89 -15.07
C PRO A 719 -24.32 -22.73 -16.55
N VAL A 720 -24.95 -23.44 -17.49
CA VAL A 720 -24.52 -23.47 -18.91
C VAL A 720 -25.08 -22.26 -19.65
N ASP A 721 -24.28 -21.21 -19.81
CA ASP A 721 -24.68 -19.98 -20.49
C ASP A 721 -25.30 -20.20 -21.87
N ALA A 722 -24.80 -21.17 -22.64
CA ALA A 722 -25.32 -21.47 -23.98
C ALA A 722 -26.78 -21.95 -24.00
N LEU A 723 -27.35 -22.37 -22.87
CA LEU A 723 -28.77 -22.73 -22.74
C LEU A 723 -29.68 -21.55 -22.42
N TYR A 724 -29.12 -20.35 -22.18
CA TYR A 724 -29.87 -19.18 -21.74
C TYR A 724 -29.58 -17.97 -22.63
N GLU A 725 -30.61 -17.16 -22.86
CA GLU A 725 -30.47 -15.82 -23.41
C GLU A 725 -30.55 -14.83 -22.24
N GLY A 726 -29.39 -14.46 -21.71
CA GLY A 726 -29.29 -13.73 -20.45
C GLY A 726 -29.63 -14.61 -19.25
N GLN A 727 -30.84 -14.45 -18.69
CA GLN A 727 -31.35 -15.23 -17.55
C GLN A 727 -32.52 -16.15 -17.94
N ASP A 728 -33.00 -16.07 -19.19
CA ASP A 728 -34.17 -16.80 -19.67
C ASP A 728 -33.74 -18.06 -20.41
N TYR A 729 -34.37 -19.19 -20.08
CA TYR A 729 -34.11 -20.47 -20.72
C TYR A 729 -34.49 -20.43 -22.20
N SER A 730 -33.53 -20.69 -23.10
CA SER A 730 -33.75 -20.69 -24.54
C SER A 730 -34.12 -22.11 -25.00
N ALA A 731 -35.41 -22.33 -25.28
CA ALA A 731 -35.90 -23.62 -25.78
C ALA A 731 -35.25 -24.01 -27.13
N GLU A 732 -34.86 -23.04 -27.94
CA GLU A 732 -34.16 -23.26 -29.22
C GLU A 732 -32.75 -23.83 -28.98
N HIS A 733 -31.95 -23.19 -28.12
CA HIS A 733 -30.64 -23.68 -27.76
C HIS A 733 -30.71 -25.04 -27.06
N ALA A 734 -31.67 -25.21 -26.14
CA ALA A 734 -31.92 -26.48 -25.48
C ALA A 734 -32.18 -27.61 -26.47
N LYS A 735 -33.05 -27.38 -27.47
CA LYS A 735 -33.34 -28.36 -28.52
C LYS A 735 -32.07 -28.75 -29.31
N LYS A 736 -31.23 -27.77 -29.65
CA LYS A 736 -29.94 -28.00 -30.33
C LYS A 736 -29.02 -28.90 -29.49
N TYR A 737 -28.72 -28.52 -28.26
CA TYR A 737 -27.79 -29.25 -27.40
C TYR A 737 -28.34 -30.62 -26.96
N LEU A 738 -29.65 -30.75 -26.76
CA LEU A 738 -30.29 -32.03 -26.51
C LEU A 738 -30.16 -32.99 -27.71
N ALA A 739 -30.26 -32.47 -28.94
CA ALA A 739 -30.03 -33.26 -30.15
C ALA A 739 -28.55 -33.72 -30.26
N ARG A 740 -27.60 -32.88 -29.83
CA ARG A 740 -26.18 -33.25 -29.72
C ARG A 740 -25.95 -34.33 -28.66
N LEU A 741 -26.55 -34.18 -27.46
CA LEU A 741 -26.43 -35.15 -26.37
C LEU A 741 -26.87 -36.54 -26.81
N ARG A 742 -27.99 -36.64 -27.53
CA ARG A 742 -28.53 -37.91 -28.04
C ARG A 742 -27.63 -38.64 -29.05
N GLN A 743 -26.58 -37.99 -29.57
CA GLN A 743 -25.60 -38.60 -30.48
C GLN A 743 -24.39 -39.19 -29.75
N LEU A 744 -24.22 -38.85 -28.47
CA LEU A 744 -23.14 -39.38 -27.64
C LEU A 744 -23.46 -40.81 -27.20
N THR A 745 -22.42 -41.60 -26.95
CA THR A 745 -22.51 -42.90 -26.27
C THR A 745 -21.79 -42.85 -24.93
N ALA A 746 -22.02 -43.85 -24.08
CA ALA A 746 -21.30 -44.00 -22.82
C ALA A 746 -19.77 -44.00 -22.99
N ASP A 747 -19.27 -44.58 -24.10
CA ASP A 747 -17.84 -44.61 -24.43
C ASP A 747 -17.25 -43.23 -24.70
N ASP A 748 -18.01 -42.31 -25.30
CA ASP A 748 -17.50 -40.94 -25.54
C ASP A 748 -17.32 -40.19 -24.22
N VAL A 749 -18.29 -40.34 -23.32
CA VAL A 749 -18.27 -39.73 -21.98
C VAL A 749 -17.16 -40.35 -21.13
N ALA A 750 -17.00 -41.68 -21.18
CA ALA A 750 -15.93 -42.37 -20.47
C ALA A 750 -14.54 -41.96 -21.00
N LEU A 751 -14.39 -41.81 -22.32
CA LEU A 751 -13.14 -41.35 -22.94
C LEU A 751 -12.76 -39.94 -22.47
N TRP A 752 -13.73 -39.02 -22.37
CA TRP A 752 -13.49 -37.69 -21.82
C TRP A 752 -13.00 -37.74 -20.38
N LEU A 753 -13.72 -38.47 -19.52
CA LEU A 753 -13.36 -38.59 -18.10
C LEU A 753 -11.96 -39.17 -17.89
N ASP A 754 -11.56 -40.14 -18.71
CA ASP A 754 -10.28 -40.85 -18.57
C ASP A 754 -9.07 -40.10 -19.18
N LYS A 755 -9.31 -39.11 -20.05
CA LYS A 755 -8.23 -38.50 -20.86
C LYS A 755 -8.20 -36.98 -20.86
N VAL A 756 -9.32 -36.35 -20.52
CA VAL A 756 -9.48 -34.89 -20.65
C VAL A 756 -9.78 -34.25 -19.30
N ASP A 757 -10.64 -34.86 -18.50
CA ASP A 757 -11.16 -34.25 -17.27
C ASP A 757 -10.13 -34.22 -16.12
N GLU A 758 -9.36 -33.14 -16.08
CA GLU A 758 -8.43 -32.86 -14.97
C GLU A 758 -9.13 -32.24 -13.74
N PHE A 759 -10.36 -31.77 -13.92
CA PHE A 759 -11.12 -31.08 -12.88
C PHE A 759 -12.03 -32.02 -12.09
N GLY A 760 -12.06 -33.31 -12.43
CA GLY A 760 -12.85 -34.29 -11.71
C GLY A 760 -14.35 -34.14 -11.90
N GLY A 761 -14.80 -33.60 -13.04
CA GLY A 761 -16.20 -33.57 -13.40
C GLY A 761 -16.88 -34.94 -13.33
N THR A 762 -18.20 -34.92 -13.25
CA THR A 762 -19.00 -36.15 -13.28
C THR A 762 -19.35 -36.55 -14.70
N ARG A 763 -19.91 -37.75 -14.88
CA ARG A 763 -20.39 -38.20 -16.20
C ARG A 763 -21.36 -37.21 -16.86
N LEU A 764 -22.17 -36.50 -16.07
CA LEU A 764 -23.06 -35.45 -16.57
C LEU A 764 -22.27 -34.23 -17.06
N ASP A 765 -21.26 -33.80 -16.30
CA ASP A 765 -20.41 -32.66 -16.64
C ASP A 765 -19.60 -32.93 -17.91
N ALA A 766 -19.02 -34.14 -18.02
CA ALA A 766 -18.31 -34.60 -19.19
C ALA A 766 -19.22 -34.61 -20.43
N ALA A 767 -20.43 -35.17 -20.32
CA ALA A 767 -21.40 -35.16 -21.42
C ALA A 767 -21.78 -33.73 -21.84
N MET A 768 -21.96 -32.81 -20.88
CA MET A 768 -22.23 -31.40 -21.19
C MET A 768 -21.05 -30.70 -21.86
N ASN A 769 -19.84 -30.90 -21.37
CA ASN A 769 -18.65 -30.31 -21.96
C ASN A 769 -18.48 -30.75 -23.42
N ILE A 770 -18.70 -32.05 -23.71
CA ILE A 770 -18.59 -32.56 -25.09
C ILE A 770 -19.58 -31.84 -26.01
N ILE A 771 -20.87 -31.73 -25.65
CA ILE A 771 -21.89 -31.16 -26.56
C ILE A 771 -21.73 -29.65 -26.79
N LEU A 772 -20.98 -28.96 -25.92
CA LEU A 772 -20.66 -27.54 -26.04
C LEU A 772 -19.49 -27.27 -27.00
N LEU A 773 -18.74 -28.29 -27.41
CA LEU A 773 -17.60 -28.13 -28.31
C LEU A 773 -18.02 -28.10 -29.78
N ASP A 774 -18.35 -26.92 -30.28
CA ASP A 774 -18.83 -26.72 -31.65
C ASP A 774 -17.91 -27.36 -32.72
N ASP A 775 -16.60 -27.39 -32.51
CA ASP A 775 -15.62 -27.91 -33.47
C ASP A 775 -15.73 -29.43 -33.73
N TYR A 776 -16.41 -30.18 -32.86
CA TYR A 776 -16.69 -31.60 -33.05
C TYR A 776 -18.12 -31.88 -33.52
N PHE A 777 -18.87 -30.85 -33.92
CA PHE A 777 -20.22 -30.97 -34.47
C PHE A 777 -20.34 -30.25 -35.82
N ASP A 778 -20.18 -30.98 -36.93
CA ASP A 778 -20.45 -30.43 -38.26
C ASP A 778 -21.95 -30.48 -38.55
N LYS A 779 -22.58 -29.30 -38.70
CA LYS A 779 -24.05 -29.15 -38.85
C LYS A 779 -24.81 -29.94 -37.79
N ASP A 780 -24.34 -29.81 -36.54
CA ASP A 780 -24.86 -30.51 -35.36
C ASP A 780 -24.73 -32.04 -35.40
N LYS A 781 -23.93 -32.62 -36.32
CA LYS A 781 -23.57 -34.04 -36.32
C LYS A 781 -22.24 -34.29 -35.64
N PHE A 782 -22.24 -35.14 -34.61
CA PHE A 782 -21.05 -35.45 -33.82
C PHE A 782 -19.97 -36.15 -34.65
N GLN A 783 -18.82 -35.50 -34.78
CA GLN A 783 -17.64 -35.98 -35.50
C GLN A 783 -16.78 -36.84 -34.58
N ARG A 784 -17.29 -38.03 -34.25
CA ARG A 784 -16.70 -38.94 -33.25
C ARG A 784 -15.24 -39.28 -33.50
N ASP A 785 -14.86 -39.53 -34.75
CA ASP A 785 -13.47 -39.87 -35.09
C ASP A 785 -12.52 -38.69 -34.88
N LYS A 786 -12.96 -37.47 -35.23
CA LYS A 786 -12.22 -36.23 -34.97
C LYS A 786 -12.04 -35.99 -33.48
N PHE A 787 -13.09 -36.21 -32.69
CA PHE A 787 -13.04 -36.10 -31.23
C PHE A 787 -12.07 -37.10 -30.60
N LYS A 788 -12.14 -38.38 -31.00
CA LYS A 788 -11.22 -39.42 -30.53
C LYS A 788 -9.77 -39.14 -30.89
N ALA A 789 -9.52 -38.65 -32.12
CA ALA A 789 -8.18 -38.28 -32.56
C ALA A 789 -7.59 -37.13 -31.74
N ALA A 790 -8.38 -36.08 -31.46
CA ALA A 790 -7.95 -34.96 -30.64
C ALA A 790 -7.59 -35.38 -29.20
N ILE A 791 -8.40 -36.25 -28.58
CA ILE A 791 -8.09 -36.80 -27.26
C ILE A 791 -6.83 -37.70 -27.30
N GLY A 792 -6.67 -38.48 -28.36
CA GLY A 792 -5.52 -39.38 -28.54
C GLY A 792 -4.19 -38.64 -28.68
N ALA A 793 -4.17 -37.51 -29.39
CA ALA A 793 -2.97 -36.69 -29.60
C ALA A 793 -2.39 -36.08 -28.32
N ARG A 794 -3.18 -36.02 -27.23
CA ARG A 794 -2.73 -35.48 -25.93
C ARG A 794 -1.82 -36.44 -25.15
N LYS A 795 -1.75 -37.71 -25.55
CA LYS A 795 -1.03 -38.76 -24.82
C LYS A 795 0.46 -38.87 -25.18
N GLU A 796 0.88 -38.16 -26.23
CA GLU A 796 2.28 -38.00 -26.65
C GLU A 796 2.81 -36.65 -26.18
#